data_AF-A0A7Y9E2N6-F1
#
_entry.id   AF-A0A7Y9E2N6-F1
#
_cell.length_a   1.000
_cell.length_b   1.000
_cell.length_c   1.000
_cell.angle_alpha   90.00
_cell.angle_beta   90.00
_cell.angle_gamma   90.00
#
_symmetry.space_group_name_H-M   'P 1'
#
loop_
_entity.id
_entity.type
_entity.pdbx_description
1 polymer ?
#
loop_
_entity_poly.entity_id
_entity_poly.type
_entity_poly.pdbx_seq_one_letter_code
_entity_poly.pdbx_strand_id
1 'polypeptide(L)'
;MSRWWAGWRLALRLARREALRARGRSVLVLVMIALPVLGVTAADVLMKTQDVNTRESLDRRLGQAQARVSVQPGVDTVVQWIDPDRTATSDGSEDSVPLTAQQVSRTLGGARLVEERRGQVPVTTDDGRRDVAATGLDLRDPVTRGLYRLTAGRWPAAPGEVVVNAALTAQGYSLDGRLDVVGRPAARDPRIVGIAEDATARDYPQVAGPIGTFHDDTPGTTTWLVAGDPVTWDQVRALNRRGATVLSRAVVEDPPPMPPQIRQYVDQSNQSTIAVVVLVVVMALIEVVLLAGPAFAVGARRQSRSLALLAATGGTPPQARRVVLAGAVVLGGVAALVGVGAGIGAGRLLVPVLQARSGTWFGPFEVPWRHLAGIAAFGLASAVLAAAAPAWLASRQDVVAVLAGRRGDRKASLRSPILGVLLLGAGVAAAAYGASGGGSASAAYPIAGAAIVSVLGMVLLVPVVLVLVGRLARRLPLTLRYAARDAARHRSRTAPAVAAVAATVAGVVALGIAVASDEAQNAAHYDPFLAAGAGVVTAPQGVRTDWAAMRRVVEGDVPGAVVDRVRGLGTPGDGYTEVSLARHHEPLLWSYGTRFGADVLVSDGSLPAGLVGISGSDRRRAERALAAGGLVAFTDQGATDGPVRLRIRISDDRGRRQGRPVRATVPATVVPIGNTEGEPQAVVSSALADRLGLRVVPVGLTVGGTDISAAEQEAATEGLAAVDDGASFYVERGYVPDSSTLIIEWILFGLGAVLMLGGTLTATFLALSDARPDLATLAAVGAAPRTRRGVAASYATFVGVVGALLGVAVGFIPGVAITYPLTGADWSPGGAGAGAAHFLDVPWLLVLGLVVALPLLTAAVVGLCVRSRLPLVARLD
;
A
#
# COMPACT_ATOMS: atom_id res chain seq x y z
N MET A 1 -9.56 -22.61 -44.63
CA MET A 1 -8.49 -22.26 -43.65
C MET A 1 -7.06 -22.36 -44.21
N SER A 2 -6.73 -23.29 -45.11
CA SER A 2 -5.36 -23.50 -45.65
C SER A 2 -4.75 -22.29 -46.38
N ARG A 3 -5.52 -21.58 -47.22
CA ARG A 3 -5.06 -20.37 -47.94
C ARG A 3 -4.75 -19.17 -47.02
N TRP A 4 -5.44 -19.08 -45.88
CA TRP A 4 -5.23 -18.02 -44.89
C TRP A 4 -3.92 -18.23 -44.12
N TRP A 5 -3.68 -19.47 -43.65
CA TRP A 5 -2.43 -19.87 -43.00
C TRP A 5 -1.20 -19.81 -43.91
N ALA A 6 -1.35 -20.16 -45.20
CA ALA A 6 -0.27 -20.05 -46.18
C ALA A 6 0.24 -18.61 -46.35
N GLY A 7 -0.66 -17.62 -46.34
CA GLY A 7 -0.30 -16.20 -46.41
C GLY A 7 0.44 -15.68 -45.18
N TRP A 8 0.10 -16.19 -43.99
CA TRP A 8 0.79 -15.82 -42.74
C TRP A 8 2.17 -16.48 -42.60
N ARG A 9 2.37 -17.72 -43.08
CA ARG A 9 3.69 -18.39 -43.04
C ARG A 9 4.78 -17.61 -43.78
N LEU A 10 4.46 -17.08 -44.96
CA LEU A 10 5.42 -16.28 -45.73
C LEU A 10 5.74 -14.96 -45.00
N ALA A 11 4.69 -14.26 -44.53
CA ALA A 11 4.82 -13.00 -43.80
C ALA A 11 5.67 -13.14 -42.53
N LEU A 12 5.45 -14.20 -41.74
CA LEU A 12 6.21 -14.50 -40.52
C LEU A 12 7.68 -14.83 -40.81
N ARG A 13 7.98 -15.58 -41.88
CA ARG A 13 9.37 -15.87 -42.29
C ARG A 13 10.13 -14.61 -42.70
N LEU A 14 9.48 -13.73 -43.47
CA LEU A 14 10.05 -12.45 -43.88
C LEU A 14 10.28 -11.53 -42.68
N ALA A 15 9.29 -11.42 -41.80
CA ALA A 15 9.37 -10.65 -40.56
C ALA A 15 10.55 -11.09 -39.68
N ARG A 16 10.73 -12.40 -39.46
CA ARG A 16 11.85 -12.95 -38.67
C ARG A 16 13.21 -12.61 -39.29
N ARG A 17 13.37 -12.77 -40.61
CA ARG A 17 14.63 -12.44 -41.30
C ARG A 17 14.96 -10.95 -41.20
N GLU A 18 13.95 -10.09 -41.35
CA GLU A 18 14.17 -8.65 -41.23
C GLU A 18 14.55 -8.24 -39.79
N ALA A 19 13.88 -8.82 -38.79
CA ALA A 19 14.18 -8.55 -37.39
C ALA A 19 15.66 -8.86 -37.06
N LEU A 20 16.20 -9.95 -37.61
CA LEU A 20 17.59 -10.35 -37.44
C LEU A 20 18.60 -9.49 -38.22
N ARG A 21 18.19 -8.90 -39.36
CA ARG A 21 19.03 -7.97 -40.13
C ARG A 21 19.10 -6.60 -39.46
N ALA A 22 18.00 -6.13 -38.89
CA ALA A 22 17.89 -4.81 -38.26
C ALA A 22 18.06 -4.86 -36.73
N ARG A 23 19.12 -5.54 -36.23
CA ARG A 23 19.31 -5.88 -34.80
C ARG A 23 19.07 -4.73 -33.83
N GLY A 24 19.66 -3.56 -34.07
CA GLY A 24 19.54 -2.41 -33.15
C GLY A 24 18.10 -1.90 -32.97
N ARG A 25 17.30 -1.86 -34.05
CA ARG A 25 15.88 -1.45 -33.98
C ARG A 25 15.03 -2.53 -33.33
N SER A 26 15.28 -3.78 -33.67
CA SER A 26 14.58 -4.92 -33.08
C SER A 26 14.80 -4.98 -31.56
N VAL A 27 16.03 -4.76 -31.10
CA VAL A 27 16.36 -4.67 -29.66
C VAL A 27 15.63 -3.50 -29.00
N LEU A 28 15.59 -2.33 -29.64
CA LEU A 28 14.86 -1.18 -29.10
C LEU A 28 13.36 -1.49 -28.90
N VAL A 29 12.70 -2.05 -29.91
CA VAL A 29 11.28 -2.47 -29.82
C VAL A 29 11.08 -3.53 -28.75
N LEU A 30 11.99 -4.51 -28.68
CA LEU A 30 11.96 -5.56 -27.66
C LEU A 30 12.03 -4.96 -26.26
N VAL A 31 12.99 -4.09 -25.98
CA VAL A 31 13.18 -3.47 -24.66
C VAL A 31 11.96 -2.61 -24.28
N MET A 32 11.43 -1.82 -25.21
CA MET A 32 10.28 -0.94 -24.98
C MET A 32 9.01 -1.70 -24.58
N ILE A 33 8.82 -2.92 -25.09
CA ILE A 33 7.65 -3.76 -24.77
C ILE A 33 7.96 -4.67 -23.58
N ALA A 34 9.16 -5.24 -23.51
CA ALA A 34 9.54 -6.20 -22.48
C ALA A 34 9.66 -5.56 -21.09
N LEU A 35 10.09 -4.31 -20.98
CA LEU A 35 10.33 -3.67 -19.68
C LEU A 35 9.03 -3.42 -18.88
N PRO A 36 7.94 -2.88 -19.47
CA PRO A 36 6.65 -2.80 -18.78
C PRO A 36 6.10 -4.18 -18.42
N VAL A 37 6.18 -5.14 -19.34
CA VAL A 37 5.75 -6.54 -19.11
C VAL A 37 6.53 -7.17 -17.95
N LEU A 38 7.84 -6.92 -17.87
CA LEU A 38 8.72 -7.36 -16.78
C LEU A 38 8.27 -6.77 -15.45
N GLY A 39 8.07 -5.45 -15.38
CA GLY A 39 7.65 -4.77 -14.15
C GLY A 39 6.33 -5.32 -13.61
N VAL A 40 5.31 -5.43 -14.47
CA VAL A 40 4.00 -5.96 -14.07
C VAL A 40 4.08 -7.44 -13.67
N THR A 41 4.87 -8.25 -14.40
CA THR A 41 5.08 -9.66 -14.07
C THR A 41 5.79 -9.83 -12.73
N ALA A 42 6.84 -9.04 -12.46
CA ALA A 42 7.58 -9.11 -11.20
C ALA A 42 6.69 -8.71 -10.02
N ALA A 43 5.89 -7.63 -10.16
CA ALA A 43 4.94 -7.20 -9.15
C ALA A 43 3.86 -8.26 -8.89
N ASP A 44 3.22 -8.81 -9.93
CA ASP A 44 2.17 -9.83 -9.79
C ASP A 44 2.70 -11.12 -9.13
N VAL A 45 3.89 -11.59 -9.53
CA VAL A 45 4.55 -12.75 -8.90
C VAL A 45 4.88 -12.48 -7.43
N LEU A 46 5.41 -11.30 -7.11
CA LEU A 46 5.75 -10.95 -5.72
C LEU A 46 4.51 -10.81 -4.85
N MET A 47 3.48 -10.11 -5.33
CA MET A 47 2.20 -9.97 -4.63
C MET A 47 1.55 -11.34 -4.38
N LYS A 48 1.57 -12.23 -5.38
CA LYS A 48 1.05 -13.60 -5.20
C LYS A 48 1.92 -14.48 -4.30
N THR A 49 3.23 -14.31 -4.33
CA THR A 49 4.14 -15.02 -3.42
C THR A 49 3.97 -14.56 -1.97
N GLN A 50 3.65 -13.27 -1.75
CA GLN A 50 3.40 -12.71 -0.43
C GLN A 50 2.01 -13.08 0.12
N ASP A 51 0.98 -13.12 -0.73
CA ASP A 51 -0.39 -13.51 -0.36
C ASP A 51 -0.51 -15.02 -0.18
N VAL A 52 -0.15 -15.51 1.00
CA VAL A 52 -0.35 -16.93 1.36
C VAL A 52 -1.84 -17.19 1.45
N ASN A 53 -2.37 -17.96 0.50
CA ASN A 53 -3.79 -18.25 0.51
C ASN A 53 -4.16 -19.16 1.69
N THR A 54 -5.44 -19.15 2.07
CA THR A 54 -5.91 -19.93 3.22
C THR A 54 -5.51 -21.40 3.10
N ARG A 55 -5.60 -21.98 1.90
CA ARG A 55 -5.29 -23.39 1.63
C ARG A 55 -3.80 -23.73 1.83
N GLU A 56 -2.88 -22.89 1.36
CA GLU A 56 -1.43 -23.04 1.59
C GLU A 56 -1.06 -22.85 3.05
N SER A 57 -1.77 -21.96 3.74
CA SER A 57 -1.52 -21.70 5.16
C SER A 57 -2.07 -22.80 6.08
N LEU A 58 -2.91 -23.73 5.59
CA LEU A 58 -3.55 -24.76 6.42
C LEU A 58 -2.55 -25.60 7.19
N ASP A 59 -1.49 -26.08 6.53
CA ASP A 59 -0.49 -26.92 7.21
C ASP A 59 0.29 -26.14 8.27
N ARG A 60 0.53 -24.84 8.02
CA ARG A 60 1.23 -23.94 8.96
C ARG A 60 0.33 -23.55 10.14
N ARG A 61 -0.98 -23.43 9.93
CA ARG A 61 -1.97 -22.95 10.93
C ARG A 61 -2.68 -24.07 11.70
N LEU A 62 -2.82 -25.26 11.11
CA LEU A 62 -3.50 -26.42 11.69
C LEU A 62 -2.56 -27.59 12.00
N GLY A 63 -1.36 -27.63 11.42
CA GLY A 63 -0.52 -28.82 11.50
C GLY A 63 -1.25 -30.02 10.89
N GLN A 64 -1.40 -31.10 11.66
CA GLN A 64 -2.17 -32.30 11.27
C GLN A 64 -3.63 -32.26 11.75
N ALA A 65 -4.09 -31.16 12.34
CA ALA A 65 -5.48 -31.00 12.75
C ALA A 65 -6.43 -30.87 11.55
N GLN A 66 -7.66 -31.34 11.73
CA GLN A 66 -8.75 -31.18 10.76
C GLN A 66 -9.42 -29.81 10.86
N ALA A 67 -9.44 -29.23 12.06
CA ALA A 67 -9.95 -27.88 12.27
C ALA A 67 -9.31 -27.23 13.50
N ARG A 68 -9.38 -25.90 13.56
CA ARG A 68 -9.11 -25.09 14.75
C ARG A 68 -10.40 -24.38 15.15
N VAL A 69 -10.89 -24.64 16.34
CA VAL A 69 -12.07 -24.02 16.92
C VAL A 69 -11.62 -23.00 17.96
N SER A 70 -12.00 -21.75 17.79
CA SER A 70 -11.68 -20.68 18.73
C SER A 70 -12.97 -20.16 19.36
N VAL A 71 -12.97 -20.04 20.68
CA VAL A 71 -14.12 -19.56 21.47
C VAL A 71 -13.67 -18.39 22.31
N GLN A 72 -14.33 -17.27 22.13
CA GLN A 72 -14.08 -16.06 22.89
C GLN A 72 -15.19 -15.86 23.93
N PRO A 73 -14.86 -15.43 25.17
CA PRO A 73 -15.87 -15.00 26.13
C PRO A 73 -16.71 -13.85 25.57
N GLY A 74 -18.00 -13.79 25.93
CA GLY A 74 -18.87 -12.68 25.55
C GLY A 74 -19.44 -12.71 24.12
N VAL A 75 -19.23 -13.80 23.38
CA VAL A 75 -19.73 -13.97 22.01
C VAL A 75 -20.86 -15.01 21.98
N ASP A 76 -22.04 -14.62 21.49
CA ASP A 76 -23.20 -15.51 21.35
C ASP A 76 -23.28 -16.11 19.95
N THR A 77 -23.05 -15.29 18.93
CA THR A 77 -23.16 -15.72 17.53
C THR A 77 -22.02 -15.18 16.69
N VAL A 78 -21.62 -15.99 15.71
CA VAL A 78 -20.58 -15.66 14.73
C VAL A 78 -21.17 -15.86 13.34
N VAL A 79 -20.83 -14.97 12.43
CA VAL A 79 -20.98 -15.17 10.99
C VAL A 79 -19.61 -15.08 10.36
N GLN A 80 -19.10 -16.21 9.87
CA GLN A 80 -17.79 -16.29 9.23
C GLN A 80 -17.88 -16.78 7.80
N TRP A 81 -16.83 -16.51 7.03
CA TRP A 81 -16.56 -17.21 5.78
C TRP A 81 -15.72 -18.49 6.01
N ILE A 82 -15.17 -19.07 4.94
CA ILE A 82 -14.35 -20.27 4.99
C ILE A 82 -13.07 -20.08 5.84
N ASP A 83 -12.58 -18.84 5.91
CA ASP A 83 -11.45 -18.45 6.76
C ASP A 83 -11.93 -17.36 7.74
N PRO A 84 -12.11 -17.69 9.03
CA PRO A 84 -12.58 -16.72 10.02
C PRO A 84 -11.56 -15.59 10.26
N ASP A 85 -10.27 -15.81 9.99
CA ASP A 85 -9.22 -14.80 10.20
C ASP A 85 -9.23 -13.74 9.07
N ARG A 86 -9.86 -14.04 7.92
CA ARG A 86 -10.02 -13.09 6.81
C ARG A 86 -11.38 -12.42 6.81
N THR A 87 -12.44 -13.15 7.19
CA THR A 87 -13.80 -12.63 7.14
C THR A 87 -14.67 -13.29 8.20
N ALA A 88 -14.84 -12.60 9.33
CA ALA A 88 -15.80 -12.95 10.35
C ALA A 88 -16.38 -11.69 11.00
N THR A 89 -17.62 -11.82 11.48
CA THR A 89 -18.26 -10.85 12.37
C THR A 89 -18.91 -11.63 13.51
N SER A 90 -18.99 -11.02 14.69
CA SER A 90 -19.52 -11.63 15.90
C SER A 90 -20.45 -10.68 16.61
N ASP A 91 -21.44 -11.25 17.30
CA ASP A 91 -22.41 -10.54 18.13
C ASP A 91 -22.53 -11.28 19.49
N GLY A 92 -22.75 -10.54 20.57
CA GLY A 92 -22.81 -11.12 21.92
C GLY A 92 -22.92 -10.12 23.05
N SER A 93 -22.95 -10.63 24.28
CA SER A 93 -23.09 -9.86 25.51
C SER A 93 -22.08 -10.31 26.57
N GLU A 94 -21.74 -9.46 27.55
CA GLU A 94 -20.81 -9.82 28.63
C GLU A 94 -21.28 -11.04 29.47
N ASP A 95 -22.57 -11.33 29.49
CA ASP A 95 -23.17 -12.44 30.26
C ASP A 95 -23.11 -13.79 29.52
N SER A 96 -22.60 -13.82 28.28
CA SER A 96 -22.55 -15.00 27.42
C SER A 96 -21.54 -16.05 27.91
N VAL A 97 -22.02 -17.27 28.15
CA VAL A 97 -21.19 -18.37 28.65
C VAL A 97 -20.41 -19.04 27.50
N PRO A 98 -19.07 -19.09 27.54
CA PRO A 98 -18.28 -19.70 26.48
C PRO A 98 -18.52 -21.21 26.40
N LEU A 99 -18.45 -21.74 25.18
CA LEU A 99 -18.52 -23.17 24.90
C LEU A 99 -17.42 -23.95 25.64
N THR A 100 -17.79 -25.07 26.25
CA THR A 100 -16.82 -25.99 26.86
C THR A 100 -16.28 -26.99 25.84
N ALA A 101 -15.07 -27.52 26.09
CA ALA A 101 -14.46 -28.56 25.24
C ALA A 101 -15.40 -29.76 25.00
N GLN A 102 -16.18 -30.17 26.02
CA GLN A 102 -17.14 -31.26 25.89
C GLN A 102 -18.34 -30.90 25.00
N GLN A 103 -18.76 -29.63 24.98
CA GLN A 103 -19.81 -29.16 24.08
C GLN A 103 -19.30 -29.08 22.64
N VAL A 104 -18.08 -28.59 22.43
CA VAL A 104 -17.43 -28.56 21.11
C VAL A 104 -17.26 -29.98 20.57
N SER A 105 -16.69 -30.89 21.37
CA SER A 105 -16.49 -32.29 20.98
C SER A 105 -17.82 -32.97 20.61
N ARG A 106 -18.88 -32.78 21.40
CA ARG A 106 -20.21 -33.33 21.08
C ARG A 106 -20.78 -32.78 19.77
N THR A 107 -20.65 -31.48 19.50
CA THR A 107 -21.10 -30.89 18.23
C THR A 107 -20.31 -31.42 17.03
N LEU A 108 -19.06 -31.83 17.24
CA LEU A 108 -18.18 -32.44 16.25
C LEU A 108 -18.26 -33.98 16.22
N GLY A 109 -19.30 -34.60 16.77
CA GLY A 109 -19.46 -36.06 16.72
C GLY A 109 -18.55 -36.84 17.66
N GLY A 110 -18.07 -36.23 18.74
CA GLY A 110 -17.17 -36.85 19.72
C GLY A 110 -15.68 -36.73 19.37
N ALA A 111 -15.30 -35.77 18.50
CA ALA A 111 -13.92 -35.57 18.08
C ALA A 111 -12.96 -35.33 19.26
N ARG A 112 -11.72 -35.84 19.14
CA ARG A 112 -10.65 -35.57 20.10
C ARG A 112 -10.16 -34.13 19.91
N LEU A 113 -10.10 -33.39 20.99
CA LEU A 113 -9.64 -32.01 21.02
C LEU A 113 -8.29 -31.92 21.71
N VAL A 114 -7.35 -31.21 21.09
CA VAL A 114 -6.08 -30.81 21.70
C VAL A 114 -6.20 -29.32 22.00
N GLU A 115 -6.16 -28.96 23.28
CA GLU A 115 -6.27 -27.57 23.70
C GLU A 115 -5.00 -26.80 23.34
N GLU A 116 -5.19 -25.57 22.87
CA GLU A 116 -4.16 -24.59 22.58
C GLU A 116 -4.50 -23.32 23.37
N ARG A 117 -3.57 -22.88 24.21
CA ARG A 117 -3.68 -21.59 24.90
C ARG A 117 -2.63 -20.65 24.36
N ARG A 118 -3.07 -19.49 23.89
CA ARG A 118 -2.17 -18.40 23.48
C ARG A 118 -2.29 -17.28 24.48
N GLY A 119 -1.16 -16.70 24.84
CA GLY A 119 -1.07 -15.54 25.71
C GLY A 119 0.22 -14.77 25.43
N GLN A 120 0.46 -13.77 26.25
CA GLN A 120 1.74 -13.08 26.32
C GLN A 120 2.34 -13.39 27.70
N VAL A 121 3.65 -13.58 27.76
CA VAL A 121 4.37 -13.79 29.02
C VAL A 121 5.53 -12.81 29.08
N PRO A 122 5.66 -12.02 30.16
CA PRO A 122 6.80 -11.13 30.33
C PRO A 122 8.05 -11.93 30.70
N VAL A 123 9.15 -11.69 29.98
CA VAL A 123 10.47 -12.30 30.21
C VAL A 123 11.56 -11.25 30.32
N THR A 124 12.68 -11.54 30.98
CA THR A 124 13.84 -10.63 31.03
C THR A 124 14.84 -10.99 29.93
N THR A 125 15.17 -10.07 29.03
CA THR A 125 16.18 -10.23 27.97
C THR A 125 17.44 -9.40 28.26
N ASP A 126 18.47 -9.52 27.42
CA ASP A 126 19.67 -8.66 27.50
C ASP A 126 19.33 -7.16 27.31
N ASP A 127 18.32 -6.87 26.48
CA ASP A 127 17.77 -5.53 26.23
C ASP A 127 16.70 -5.14 27.29
N GLY A 128 16.56 -5.99 28.32
CA GLY A 128 15.66 -5.90 29.47
C GLY A 128 14.27 -6.52 29.23
N ARG A 129 13.19 -6.05 29.87
CA ARG A 129 11.93 -6.81 29.91
C ARG A 129 11.25 -6.87 28.54
N ARG A 130 10.69 -8.05 28.20
CA ARG A 130 9.91 -8.28 26.98
C ARG A 130 8.67 -9.17 27.15
N ASP A 131 7.49 -8.77 26.72
CA ASP A 131 6.33 -9.62 26.50
C ASP A 131 6.56 -10.46 25.25
N VAL A 132 6.54 -11.77 25.44
CA VAL A 132 6.73 -12.75 24.37
C VAL A 132 5.45 -13.52 24.15
N ALA A 133 5.15 -13.81 22.89
CA ALA A 133 3.99 -14.62 22.57
C ALA A 133 4.23 -16.04 23.08
N ALA A 134 3.39 -16.47 24.03
CA ALA A 134 3.48 -17.75 24.69
C ALA A 134 2.36 -18.69 24.22
N THR A 135 2.76 -19.86 23.74
CA THR A 135 1.81 -20.90 23.31
C THR A 135 1.91 -22.12 24.23
N GLY A 136 0.84 -22.37 24.98
CA GLY A 136 0.60 -23.59 25.74
C GLY A 136 -0.02 -24.68 24.87
N LEU A 137 0.78 -25.67 24.45
CA LEU A 137 0.38 -26.76 23.58
C LEU A 137 1.32 -27.96 23.72
N ASP A 138 0.81 -29.20 23.62
CA ASP A 138 1.68 -30.38 23.55
C ASP A 138 2.26 -30.53 22.13
N LEU A 139 3.49 -30.05 21.94
CA LEU A 139 4.23 -30.11 20.67
C LEU A 139 4.65 -31.54 20.27
N ARG A 140 4.46 -32.54 21.14
CA ARG A 140 4.73 -33.95 20.82
C ARG A 140 3.50 -34.67 20.30
N ASP A 141 2.30 -34.10 20.48
CA ASP A 141 1.06 -34.69 19.97
C ASP A 141 1.12 -34.79 18.43
N PRO A 142 0.76 -35.93 17.82
CA PRO A 142 0.75 -36.05 16.36
C PRO A 142 -0.05 -34.96 15.63
N VAL A 143 -1.09 -34.40 16.26
CA VAL A 143 -1.97 -33.36 15.71
C VAL A 143 -1.22 -32.03 15.50
N THR A 144 -0.24 -31.73 16.34
CA THR A 144 0.47 -30.43 16.36
C THR A 144 1.68 -30.39 15.43
N ARG A 145 2.02 -31.53 14.80
CA ARG A 145 3.12 -31.61 13.83
C ARG A 145 2.89 -30.67 12.65
N GLY A 146 3.86 -29.79 12.40
CA GLY A 146 3.82 -28.80 11.31
C GLY A 146 3.52 -27.38 11.79
N LEU A 147 3.02 -27.19 13.02
CA LEU A 147 2.83 -25.87 13.61
C LEU A 147 4.16 -25.21 13.99
N TYR A 148 5.12 -26.01 14.46
CA TYR A 148 6.46 -25.57 14.81
C TYR A 148 7.51 -26.45 14.13
N ARG A 149 8.63 -25.85 13.74
CA ARG A 149 9.80 -26.52 13.19
C ARG A 149 10.96 -26.43 14.16
N LEU A 150 11.36 -27.58 14.72
CA LEU A 150 12.51 -27.66 15.60
C LEU A 150 13.81 -27.43 14.81
N THR A 151 14.57 -26.42 15.19
CA THR A 151 15.87 -26.08 14.59
C THR A 151 17.02 -26.69 15.39
N ALA A 152 16.91 -26.74 16.73
CA ALA A 152 17.92 -27.32 17.61
C ALA A 152 17.30 -27.89 18.90
N GLY A 153 17.98 -28.82 19.57
CA GLY A 153 17.54 -29.41 20.84
C GLY A 153 16.44 -30.45 20.70
N ARG A 154 15.43 -30.42 21.59
CA ARG A 154 14.30 -31.36 21.62
C ARG A 154 12.97 -30.65 21.94
N TRP A 155 11.86 -31.35 21.70
CA TRP A 155 10.54 -30.91 22.14
C TRP A 155 10.39 -30.97 23.67
N PRO A 156 9.60 -30.06 24.27
CA PRO A 156 9.38 -30.05 25.70
C PRO A 156 8.45 -31.20 26.10
N ALA A 157 8.81 -31.91 27.17
CA ALA A 157 8.17 -33.16 27.56
C ALA A 157 7.30 -33.05 28.82
N ALA A 158 7.60 -32.07 29.68
CA ALA A 158 6.95 -31.84 30.96
C ALA A 158 6.67 -30.35 31.19
N PRO A 159 5.69 -29.99 32.04
CA PRO A 159 5.50 -28.62 32.48
C PRO A 159 6.80 -28.06 33.09
N GLY A 160 7.24 -26.88 32.63
CA GLY A 160 8.53 -26.30 33.02
C GLY A 160 9.67 -26.53 32.02
N GLU A 161 9.39 -27.15 30.87
CA GLU A 161 10.30 -27.16 29.72
C GLU A 161 9.67 -26.35 28.58
N VAL A 162 10.48 -25.54 27.89
CA VAL A 162 10.02 -24.70 26.77
C VAL A 162 10.96 -24.78 25.56
N VAL A 163 10.43 -24.40 24.42
CA VAL A 163 11.20 -24.04 23.23
C VAL A 163 11.03 -22.55 22.94
N VAL A 164 12.09 -21.92 22.44
CA VAL A 164 12.11 -20.51 22.05
C VAL A 164 12.44 -20.40 20.55
N ASN A 165 12.08 -19.31 19.89
CA ASN A 165 12.47 -19.08 18.50
C ASN A 165 13.81 -18.33 18.37
N ALA A 166 14.35 -18.23 17.15
CA ALA A 166 15.61 -17.54 16.91
C ALA A 166 15.60 -16.07 17.34
N ALA A 167 14.44 -15.39 17.24
CA ALA A 167 14.30 -14.01 17.70
C ALA A 167 14.63 -13.86 19.20
N LEU A 168 14.14 -14.77 20.05
CA LEU A 168 14.52 -14.77 21.47
C LEU A 168 15.97 -15.15 21.71
N THR A 169 16.55 -16.02 20.88
CA THR A 169 17.97 -16.37 21.04
C THR A 169 18.91 -15.22 20.70
N ALA A 170 18.49 -14.31 19.81
CA ALA A 170 19.24 -13.09 19.52
C ALA A 170 19.25 -12.09 20.70
N GLN A 171 18.36 -12.29 21.69
CA GLN A 171 18.16 -11.42 22.86
C GLN A 171 18.74 -12.02 24.16
N GLY A 172 19.76 -12.87 24.05
CA GLY A 172 20.51 -13.41 25.19
C GLY A 172 20.13 -14.83 25.64
N TYR A 173 19.04 -15.39 25.11
CA TYR A 173 18.62 -16.75 25.45
C TYR A 173 19.36 -17.83 24.65
N SER A 174 19.76 -18.91 25.32
CA SER A 174 20.44 -20.03 24.68
C SER A 174 19.78 -21.37 24.98
N LEU A 175 20.09 -22.36 24.15
CA LEU A 175 19.77 -23.76 24.45
C LEU A 175 20.35 -24.15 25.81
N ASP A 176 19.61 -24.97 26.56
CA ASP A 176 19.91 -25.43 27.92
C ASP A 176 19.88 -24.35 29.02
N GLY A 177 19.62 -23.09 28.65
CA GLY A 177 19.39 -21.98 29.57
C GLY A 177 18.03 -22.04 30.28
N ARG A 178 17.73 -21.01 31.07
CA ARG A 178 16.41 -20.81 31.69
C ARG A 178 15.78 -19.55 31.12
N LEU A 179 14.47 -19.60 30.91
CA LEU A 179 13.68 -18.43 30.53
C LEU A 179 13.33 -17.67 31.82
N ASP A 180 13.89 -16.47 32.00
CA ASP A 180 13.60 -15.65 33.18
C ASP A 180 12.22 -15.02 33.01
N VAL A 181 11.20 -15.62 33.64
CA VAL A 181 9.81 -15.16 33.55
C VAL A 181 9.54 -14.16 34.68
N VAL A 182 9.17 -12.93 34.30
CA VAL A 182 8.98 -11.84 35.25
C VAL A 182 7.87 -12.19 36.24
N GLY A 183 8.11 -11.94 37.53
CA GLY A 183 7.16 -12.22 38.60
C GLY A 183 7.13 -13.68 39.07
N ARG A 184 7.94 -14.56 38.47
CA ARG A 184 8.09 -15.97 38.89
C ARG A 184 9.40 -16.16 39.69
N PRO A 185 9.42 -17.00 40.73
CA PRO A 185 10.68 -17.34 41.40
C PRO A 185 11.61 -18.08 40.43
N ALA A 186 12.89 -17.71 40.36
CA ALA A 186 13.86 -18.31 39.43
C ALA A 186 13.96 -19.85 39.49
N ALA A 187 13.63 -20.44 40.64
CA ALA A 187 13.55 -21.90 40.81
C ALA A 187 12.47 -22.55 39.93
N ARG A 188 11.43 -21.80 39.54
CA ARG A 188 10.29 -22.21 38.72
C ARG A 188 10.37 -21.73 37.26
N ASP A 189 11.44 -21.07 36.88
CA ASP A 189 11.69 -20.67 35.49
C ASP A 189 11.80 -21.89 34.59
N PRO A 190 11.11 -21.89 33.44
CA PRO A 190 11.15 -23.04 32.57
C PRO A 190 12.51 -23.14 31.87
N ARG A 191 12.97 -24.38 31.71
CA ARG A 191 14.22 -24.68 31.03
C ARG A 191 14.03 -24.65 29.52
N ILE A 192 14.94 -23.99 28.81
CA ILE A 192 14.97 -23.97 27.34
C ILE A 192 15.59 -25.28 26.86
N VAL A 193 14.76 -26.18 26.33
CA VAL A 193 15.19 -27.52 25.89
C VAL A 193 15.33 -27.64 24.36
N GLY A 194 14.91 -26.60 23.62
CA GLY A 194 15.01 -26.55 22.17
C GLY A 194 14.80 -25.16 21.60
N ILE A 195 15.18 -25.00 20.34
CA ILE A 195 14.89 -23.81 19.53
C ILE A 195 13.93 -24.24 18.43
N ALA A 196 12.74 -23.65 18.36
CA ALA A 196 11.71 -23.98 17.40
C ALA A 196 11.11 -22.72 16.77
N GLU A 197 10.96 -22.74 15.44
CA GLU A 197 10.34 -21.66 14.68
C GLU A 197 8.85 -21.96 14.47
N ASP A 198 8.00 -20.96 14.70
CA ASP A 198 6.59 -21.01 14.28
C ASP A 198 6.52 -21.05 12.75
N ALA A 199 5.62 -21.87 12.23
CA ALA A 199 5.43 -22.01 10.79
C ALA A 199 4.77 -20.78 10.14
N THR A 200 4.21 -19.86 10.93
CA THR A 200 3.48 -18.66 10.49
C THR A 200 4.25 -17.37 10.76
N ALA A 201 4.66 -17.11 12.00
CA ALA A 201 5.42 -15.93 12.40
C ALA A 201 6.94 -16.16 12.27
N ARG A 202 7.69 -15.11 11.94
CA ARG A 202 9.16 -15.21 11.71
C ARG A 202 10.00 -14.37 12.66
N ASP A 203 9.63 -13.11 12.85
CA ASP A 203 10.48 -12.11 13.51
C ASP A 203 9.99 -11.74 14.91
N TYR A 204 8.80 -12.22 15.31
CA TYR A 204 8.24 -11.96 16.62
C TYR A 204 8.80 -12.93 17.68
N PRO A 205 9.33 -12.46 18.82
CA PRO A 205 9.77 -13.30 19.95
C PRO A 205 8.67 -14.25 20.44
N GLN A 206 8.96 -15.55 20.46
CA GLN A 206 7.96 -16.58 20.76
C GLN A 206 8.52 -17.71 21.64
N VAL A 207 7.69 -18.16 22.57
CA VAL A 207 7.95 -19.30 23.43
C VAL A 207 6.79 -20.29 23.36
N ALA A 208 7.09 -21.60 23.34
CA ALA A 208 6.07 -22.63 23.39
C ALA A 208 6.44 -23.75 24.38
N GLY A 209 5.42 -24.31 25.04
CA GLY A 209 5.60 -25.37 26.02
C GLY A 209 4.29 -26.07 26.38
N PRO A 210 4.31 -27.19 27.12
CA PRO A 210 3.10 -27.91 27.51
C PRO A 210 2.15 -27.02 28.32
N ILE A 211 0.85 -27.31 28.23
CA ILE A 211 -0.17 -26.60 29.03
C ILE A 211 0.20 -26.67 30.53
N GLY A 212 0.03 -25.54 31.22
CA GLY A 212 0.43 -25.38 32.61
C GLY A 212 1.87 -24.90 32.81
N THR A 213 2.66 -24.76 31.75
CA THR A 213 4.00 -24.13 31.82
C THR A 213 3.88 -22.63 32.10
N PHE A 214 3.04 -21.95 31.32
CA PHE A 214 2.65 -20.56 31.53
C PHE A 214 1.30 -20.60 32.25
N HIS A 215 1.31 -20.33 33.55
CA HIS A 215 0.15 -20.52 34.43
C HIS A 215 -0.65 -19.22 34.51
N ASP A 216 -1.03 -18.69 33.36
CA ASP A 216 -1.77 -17.44 33.29
C ASP A 216 -3.22 -17.77 32.95
N ASP A 217 -4.00 -17.59 33.98
CA ASP A 217 -5.41 -17.93 34.11
C ASP A 217 -6.23 -16.78 33.48
N THR A 218 -5.69 -16.20 32.40
CA THR A 218 -6.23 -15.06 31.67
C THR A 218 -7.44 -15.54 30.86
N PRO A 219 -8.59 -14.87 30.96
CA PRO A 219 -9.80 -15.15 30.19
C PRO A 219 -9.59 -14.74 28.72
N GLY A 220 -8.80 -15.54 28.01
CA GLY A 220 -8.51 -15.36 26.59
C GLY A 220 -9.39 -16.25 25.72
N THR A 221 -9.25 -16.06 24.41
CA THR A 221 -9.80 -16.97 23.41
C THR A 221 -9.27 -18.38 23.64
N THR A 222 -10.15 -19.31 24.01
CA THR A 222 -9.78 -20.72 24.15
C THR A 222 -9.81 -21.36 22.79
N THR A 223 -8.72 -22.02 22.41
CA THR A 223 -8.56 -22.62 21.09
C THR A 223 -8.39 -24.13 21.20
N TRP A 224 -9.03 -24.89 20.31
CA TRP A 224 -8.87 -26.34 20.23
C TRP A 224 -8.52 -26.76 18.80
N LEU A 225 -7.50 -27.59 18.69
CA LEU A 225 -7.17 -28.33 17.48
C LEU A 225 -7.97 -29.64 17.47
N VAL A 226 -8.71 -29.88 16.39
CA VAL A 226 -9.60 -31.03 16.23
C VAL A 226 -8.86 -32.15 15.51
N ALA A 227 -8.81 -33.32 16.13
CA ALA A 227 -8.25 -34.54 15.56
C ALA A 227 -9.36 -35.50 15.08
N GLY A 228 -9.02 -36.34 14.10
CA GLY A 228 -9.92 -37.39 13.61
C GLY A 228 -10.57 -37.04 12.28
N ASP A 229 -11.90 -37.09 12.23
CA ASP A 229 -12.66 -36.93 10.99
C ASP A 229 -12.74 -35.47 10.50
N PRO A 230 -12.91 -35.26 9.18
CA PRO A 230 -13.07 -33.93 8.60
C PRO A 230 -14.26 -33.15 9.17
N VAL A 231 -14.05 -31.88 9.55
CA VAL A 231 -15.11 -31.01 10.08
C VAL A 231 -15.90 -30.36 8.94
N THR A 232 -17.18 -30.69 8.83
CA THR A 232 -18.04 -30.22 7.73
C THR A 232 -18.54 -28.80 7.94
N TRP A 233 -18.98 -28.13 6.86
CA TRP A 233 -19.53 -26.78 6.95
C TRP A 233 -20.79 -26.70 7.83
N ASP A 234 -21.59 -27.76 7.88
CA ASP A 234 -22.76 -27.83 8.76
C ASP A 234 -22.37 -27.81 10.24
N GLN A 235 -21.29 -28.50 10.59
CA GLN A 235 -20.71 -28.49 11.93
C GLN A 235 -20.10 -27.12 12.27
N VAL A 236 -19.41 -26.48 11.31
CA VAL A 236 -18.91 -25.10 11.47
C VAL A 236 -20.06 -24.15 11.78
N ARG A 237 -21.14 -24.17 11.00
CA ARG A 237 -22.32 -23.31 11.25
C ARG A 237 -23.00 -23.62 12.59
N ALA A 238 -23.02 -24.87 13.02
CA ALA A 238 -23.57 -25.25 14.32
C ALA A 238 -22.75 -24.66 15.48
N LEU A 239 -21.43 -24.62 15.34
CA LEU A 239 -20.52 -23.97 16.29
C LEU A 239 -20.60 -22.43 16.22
N ASN A 240 -20.76 -21.85 15.02
CA ASN A 240 -20.91 -20.41 14.84
C ASN A 240 -22.16 -19.83 15.52
N ARG A 241 -23.29 -20.56 15.49
CA ARG A 241 -24.53 -20.17 16.22
C ARG A 241 -24.38 -20.18 17.75
N ARG A 242 -23.23 -20.62 18.26
CA ARG A 242 -22.91 -20.74 19.67
C ARG A 242 -21.63 -19.96 20.02
N GLY A 243 -21.23 -19.03 19.17
CA GLY A 243 -20.15 -18.08 19.43
C GLY A 243 -18.73 -18.56 19.10
N ALA A 244 -18.57 -19.71 18.46
CA ALA A 244 -17.24 -20.21 18.07
C ALA A 244 -16.90 -19.84 16.62
N THR A 245 -15.65 -19.44 16.36
CA THR A 245 -15.08 -19.42 15.01
C THR A 245 -14.38 -20.76 14.73
N VAL A 246 -14.42 -21.22 13.48
CA VAL A 246 -13.83 -22.50 13.08
C VAL A 246 -13.09 -22.36 11.76
N LEU A 247 -11.78 -22.61 11.77
CA LEU A 247 -11.00 -22.83 10.56
C LEU A 247 -10.97 -24.34 10.28
N SER A 248 -11.68 -24.81 9.25
CA SER A 248 -11.73 -26.24 8.89
C SER A 248 -10.96 -26.52 7.59
N ARG A 249 -10.09 -27.54 7.62
CA ARG A 249 -9.35 -28.03 6.44
C ARG A 249 -10.31 -28.45 5.32
N ALA A 250 -11.34 -29.21 5.64
CA ALA A 250 -12.30 -29.72 4.67
C ALA A 250 -13.12 -28.60 4.00
N VAL A 251 -13.52 -27.59 4.78
CA VAL A 251 -14.29 -26.44 4.26
C VAL A 251 -13.43 -25.54 3.38
N VAL A 252 -12.14 -25.42 3.68
CA VAL A 252 -11.21 -24.64 2.84
C VAL A 252 -10.87 -25.40 1.55
N GLU A 253 -10.73 -26.73 1.61
CA GLU A 253 -10.44 -27.57 0.44
C GLU A 253 -11.64 -27.76 -0.48
N ASP A 254 -12.84 -27.86 0.08
CA ASP A 254 -14.12 -27.96 -0.64
C ASP A 254 -15.13 -26.91 -0.13
N PRO A 255 -15.01 -25.65 -0.60
CA PRO A 255 -15.80 -24.56 -0.08
C PRO A 255 -17.27 -24.64 -0.52
N PRO A 256 -18.22 -24.39 0.40
CA PRO A 256 -19.64 -24.27 0.06
C PRO A 256 -19.89 -23.02 -0.81
N PRO A 257 -21.06 -22.89 -1.45
CA PRO A 257 -21.44 -21.65 -2.13
C PRO A 257 -21.51 -20.47 -1.15
N MET A 258 -20.98 -19.32 -1.58
CA MET A 258 -20.86 -18.12 -0.76
C MET A 258 -22.22 -17.54 -0.32
N PRO A 259 -22.44 -17.32 1.00
CA PRO A 259 -23.61 -16.66 1.55
C PRO A 259 -23.82 -15.28 0.94
N PRO A 260 -25.07 -14.86 0.69
CA PRO A 260 -25.37 -13.55 0.11
C PRO A 260 -24.79 -12.37 0.92
N GLN A 261 -24.82 -12.46 2.25
CA GLN A 261 -24.36 -11.40 3.15
C GLN A 261 -22.86 -11.14 3.00
N ILE A 262 -22.06 -12.21 2.91
CA ILE A 262 -20.60 -12.12 2.72
C ILE A 262 -20.28 -11.70 1.29
N ARG A 263 -21.04 -12.20 0.31
CA ARG A 263 -20.89 -11.84 -1.10
C ARG A 263 -21.04 -10.35 -1.34
N GLN A 264 -22.00 -9.69 -0.70
CA GLN A 264 -22.18 -8.24 -0.82
C GLN A 264 -20.96 -7.46 -0.29
N TYR A 265 -20.35 -7.91 0.81
CA TYR A 265 -19.16 -7.30 1.40
C TYR A 265 -17.92 -7.49 0.52
N VAL A 266 -17.75 -8.69 -0.05
CA VAL A 266 -16.64 -9.05 -0.95
C VAL A 266 -16.78 -8.39 -2.33
N ASP A 267 -18.00 -8.29 -2.86
CA ASP A 267 -18.23 -7.68 -4.18
C ASP A 267 -17.99 -6.16 -4.17
N GLN A 268 -18.31 -5.48 -3.06
CA GLN A 268 -18.04 -4.04 -2.92
C GLN A 268 -16.53 -3.73 -2.92
N SER A 269 -15.72 -4.50 -2.18
CA SER A 269 -14.25 -4.30 -2.12
C SER A 269 -13.54 -4.69 -3.43
N ASN A 270 -14.06 -5.70 -4.13
CA ASN A 270 -13.52 -6.10 -5.43
C ASN A 270 -13.81 -5.08 -6.53
N GLN A 271 -14.98 -4.43 -6.54
CA GLN A 271 -15.34 -3.49 -7.61
C GLN A 271 -14.46 -2.24 -7.63
N SER A 272 -14.11 -1.67 -6.47
CA SER A 272 -13.20 -0.52 -6.37
C SER A 272 -11.78 -0.89 -6.83
N THR A 273 -11.27 -2.04 -6.38
CA THR A 273 -9.95 -2.57 -6.77
C THR A 273 -9.87 -2.87 -8.27
N ILE A 274 -10.89 -3.52 -8.84
CA ILE A 274 -10.94 -3.84 -10.28
C ILE A 274 -10.92 -2.56 -11.11
N ALA A 275 -11.61 -1.50 -10.69
CA ALA A 275 -11.64 -0.25 -11.44
C ALA A 275 -10.27 0.44 -11.50
N VAL A 276 -9.53 0.46 -10.37
CA VAL A 276 -8.16 0.99 -10.31
C VAL A 276 -7.22 0.13 -11.18
N VAL A 277 -7.30 -1.20 -11.08
CA VAL A 277 -6.48 -2.11 -11.90
C VAL A 277 -6.76 -1.93 -13.38
N VAL A 278 -8.04 -1.83 -13.79
CA VAL A 278 -8.41 -1.60 -15.20
C VAL A 278 -7.87 -0.26 -15.69
N LEU A 279 -7.96 0.80 -14.88
CA LEU A 279 -7.39 2.11 -15.23
C LEU A 279 -5.88 2.01 -15.48
N VAL A 280 -5.13 1.40 -14.55
CA VAL A 280 -3.67 1.22 -14.67
C VAL A 280 -3.32 0.40 -15.90
N VAL A 281 -4.02 -0.71 -16.14
CA VAL A 281 -3.79 -1.59 -17.30
C VAL A 281 -4.05 -0.86 -18.62
N VAL A 282 -5.15 -0.09 -18.72
CA VAL A 282 -5.44 0.62 -19.96
C VAL A 282 -4.48 1.81 -20.17
N MET A 283 -4.08 2.51 -19.11
CA MET A 283 -3.07 3.57 -19.23
C MET A 283 -1.75 3.00 -19.75
N ALA A 284 -1.25 1.94 -19.12
CA ALA A 284 -0.05 1.24 -19.56
C ALA A 284 -0.16 0.75 -21.02
N LEU A 285 -1.35 0.31 -21.46
CA LEU A 285 -1.58 -0.14 -22.84
C LEU A 285 -1.35 1.00 -23.83
N ILE A 286 -1.98 2.14 -23.56
CA ILE A 286 -1.90 3.32 -24.42
C ILE A 286 -0.45 3.81 -24.50
N GLU A 287 0.25 3.83 -23.36
CA GLU A 287 1.65 4.20 -23.29
C GLU A 287 2.53 3.30 -24.17
N VAL A 288 2.46 1.97 -24.00
CA VAL A 288 3.26 1.01 -24.80
C VAL A 288 2.95 1.14 -26.28
N VAL A 289 1.67 1.30 -26.64
CA VAL A 289 1.23 1.48 -28.03
C VAL A 289 1.83 2.74 -28.66
N LEU A 290 1.78 3.87 -27.95
CA LEU A 290 2.33 5.14 -28.41
C LEU A 290 3.85 5.13 -28.47
N LEU A 291 4.51 4.47 -27.52
CA LEU A 291 5.96 4.33 -27.49
C LEU A 291 6.44 3.49 -28.69
N ALA A 292 5.86 2.31 -28.90
CA ALA A 292 6.29 1.36 -29.93
C ALA A 292 5.89 1.80 -31.36
N GLY A 293 4.82 2.61 -31.50
CA GLY A 293 4.30 3.08 -32.79
C GLY A 293 5.36 3.70 -33.72
N PRO A 294 6.14 4.72 -33.29
CA PRO A 294 7.25 5.28 -34.05
C PRO A 294 8.27 4.24 -34.56
N ALA A 295 8.61 3.26 -33.73
CA ALA A 295 9.61 2.25 -34.07
C ALA A 295 9.10 1.28 -35.15
N PHE A 296 7.81 0.93 -35.10
CA PHE A 296 7.15 0.18 -36.17
C PHE A 296 6.96 1.00 -37.45
N ALA A 297 6.66 2.29 -37.33
CA ALA A 297 6.53 3.21 -38.46
C ALA A 297 7.84 3.29 -39.27
N VAL A 298 9.00 3.36 -38.61
CA VAL A 298 10.30 3.35 -39.31
C VAL A 298 10.59 2.00 -39.95
N GLY A 299 10.21 0.89 -39.32
CA GLY A 299 10.29 -0.44 -39.94
C GLY A 299 9.52 -0.48 -41.26
N ALA A 300 8.26 -0.06 -41.23
CA ALA A 300 7.41 0.00 -42.41
C ALA A 300 7.97 0.94 -43.49
N ARG A 301 8.53 2.09 -43.10
CA ARG A 301 9.16 3.05 -44.04
C ARG A 301 10.39 2.47 -44.75
N ARG A 302 11.25 1.74 -44.04
CA ARG A 302 12.44 1.09 -44.63
C ARG A 302 12.06 -0.03 -45.59
N GLN A 303 10.97 -0.72 -45.30
CA GLN A 303 10.42 -1.78 -46.15
C GLN A 303 9.53 -1.25 -47.28
N SER A 304 9.33 0.07 -47.40
CA SER A 304 8.42 0.67 -48.38
C SER A 304 8.73 0.22 -49.81
N ARG A 305 10.02 0.18 -50.18
CA ARG A 305 10.45 -0.32 -51.50
C ARG A 305 10.13 -1.80 -51.69
N SER A 306 10.35 -2.65 -50.68
CA SER A 306 10.00 -4.07 -50.74
C SER A 306 8.50 -4.30 -50.82
N LEU A 307 7.70 -3.51 -50.10
CA LEU A 307 6.24 -3.55 -50.15
C LEU A 307 5.70 -3.02 -51.48
N ALA A 308 6.33 -2.00 -52.06
CA ALA A 308 6.01 -1.48 -53.38
C ALA A 308 6.35 -2.50 -54.49
N LEU A 309 7.49 -3.20 -54.39
CA LEU A 309 7.82 -4.30 -55.29
C LEU A 309 6.81 -5.45 -55.18
N LEU A 310 6.40 -5.82 -53.96
CA LEU A 310 5.35 -6.82 -53.73
C LEU A 310 4.03 -6.41 -54.41
N ALA A 311 3.64 -5.14 -54.29
CA ALA A 311 2.45 -4.61 -54.94
C ALA A 311 2.58 -4.57 -56.47
N ALA A 312 3.75 -4.19 -57.00
CA ALA A 312 4.03 -4.17 -58.43
C ALA A 312 3.96 -5.57 -59.06
N THR A 313 4.28 -6.62 -58.31
CA THR A 313 4.13 -8.02 -58.73
C THR A 313 2.73 -8.61 -58.50
N GLY A 314 1.72 -7.78 -58.23
CA GLY A 314 0.32 -8.22 -58.03
C GLY A 314 -0.10 -8.46 -56.57
N GLY A 315 0.71 -8.04 -55.59
CA GLY A 315 0.38 -8.15 -54.18
C GLY A 315 -0.78 -7.23 -53.76
N THR A 316 -1.72 -7.76 -52.97
CA THR A 316 -2.90 -7.00 -52.51
C THR A 316 -2.61 -6.17 -51.25
N PRO A 317 -3.33 -5.05 -51.01
CA PRO A 317 -3.15 -4.24 -49.79
C PRO A 317 -3.24 -5.03 -48.46
N PRO A 318 -4.16 -6.01 -48.30
CA PRO A 318 -4.18 -6.86 -47.11
C PRO A 318 -2.91 -7.71 -46.94
N GLN A 319 -2.28 -8.16 -48.02
CA GLN A 319 -1.00 -8.91 -47.93
C GLN A 319 0.13 -8.00 -47.44
N ALA A 320 0.20 -6.75 -47.91
CA ALA A 320 1.16 -5.77 -47.40
C ALA A 320 0.94 -5.48 -45.90
N ARG A 321 -0.32 -5.34 -45.44
CA ARG A 321 -0.64 -5.18 -44.01
C ARG A 321 -0.18 -6.37 -43.18
N ARG A 322 -0.44 -7.59 -43.65
CA ARG A 322 -0.04 -8.82 -42.96
C ARG A 322 1.46 -8.92 -42.79
N VAL A 323 2.26 -8.45 -43.75
CA VAL A 323 3.73 -8.44 -43.62
C VAL A 323 4.18 -7.53 -42.47
N VAL A 324 3.62 -6.32 -42.36
CA VAL A 324 3.97 -5.39 -41.28
C VAL A 324 3.47 -5.89 -39.91
N LEU A 325 2.21 -6.37 -39.85
CA LEU A 325 1.63 -6.94 -38.62
C LEU A 325 2.34 -8.22 -38.18
N ALA A 326 2.80 -9.05 -39.10
CA ALA A 326 3.62 -10.22 -38.77
C ALA A 326 4.93 -9.82 -38.08
N GLY A 327 5.53 -8.68 -38.48
CA GLY A 327 6.67 -8.09 -37.77
C GLY A 327 6.35 -7.78 -36.30
N ALA A 328 5.17 -7.20 -36.05
CA ALA A 328 4.70 -6.88 -34.71
C ALA A 328 4.38 -8.13 -33.87
N VAL A 329 3.77 -9.16 -34.48
CA VAL A 329 3.51 -10.42 -33.80
C VAL A 329 4.80 -11.11 -33.38
N VAL A 330 5.82 -11.14 -34.25
CA VAL A 330 7.12 -11.76 -33.94
C VAL A 330 7.87 -10.98 -32.86
N LEU A 331 8.02 -9.66 -33.03
CA LEU A 331 8.74 -8.82 -32.06
C LEU A 331 7.98 -8.72 -30.74
N GLY A 332 6.67 -8.50 -30.77
CA GLY A 332 5.81 -8.42 -29.59
C GLY A 332 5.73 -9.74 -28.84
N GLY A 333 5.63 -10.87 -29.55
CA GLY A 333 5.64 -12.20 -28.92
C GLY A 333 6.97 -12.49 -28.23
N VAL A 334 8.10 -12.20 -28.87
CA VAL A 334 9.43 -12.37 -28.22
C VAL A 334 9.59 -11.39 -27.06
N ALA A 335 9.15 -10.14 -27.19
CA ALA A 335 9.23 -9.15 -26.11
C ALA A 335 8.38 -9.58 -24.90
N ALA A 336 7.16 -10.06 -25.13
CA ALA A 336 6.27 -10.55 -24.08
C ALA A 336 6.88 -11.74 -23.35
N LEU A 337 7.43 -12.72 -24.08
CA LEU A 337 8.09 -13.88 -23.47
C LEU A 337 9.34 -13.50 -22.68
N VAL A 338 10.18 -12.62 -23.22
CA VAL A 338 11.39 -12.13 -22.53
C VAL A 338 11.00 -11.31 -21.31
N GLY A 339 10.00 -10.43 -21.42
CA GLY A 339 9.50 -9.63 -20.31
C GLY A 339 8.95 -10.50 -19.18
N VAL A 340 8.10 -11.49 -19.50
CA VAL A 340 7.56 -12.43 -18.51
C VAL A 340 8.69 -13.26 -17.88
N GLY A 341 9.58 -13.84 -18.67
CA GLY A 341 10.70 -14.63 -18.15
C GLY A 341 11.63 -13.83 -17.25
N ALA A 342 11.99 -12.61 -17.67
CA ALA A 342 12.80 -11.70 -16.86
C ALA A 342 12.05 -11.21 -15.62
N GLY A 343 10.73 -11.00 -15.70
CA GLY A 343 9.89 -10.60 -14.56
C GLY A 343 9.79 -11.69 -13.50
N ILE A 344 9.62 -12.95 -13.91
CA ILE A 344 9.68 -14.11 -13.01
C ILE A 344 11.05 -14.19 -12.33
N GLY A 345 12.14 -14.01 -13.10
CA GLY A 345 13.49 -13.99 -12.57
C GLY A 345 13.73 -12.86 -11.56
N ALA A 346 13.28 -11.65 -11.87
CA ALA A 346 13.37 -10.49 -10.99
C ALA A 346 12.54 -10.70 -9.70
N GLY A 347 11.31 -11.20 -9.81
CA GLY A 347 10.49 -11.56 -8.66
C GLY A 347 11.21 -12.57 -7.76
N ARG A 348 11.78 -13.63 -8.34
CA ARG A 348 12.52 -14.65 -7.57
C ARG A 348 13.76 -14.11 -6.85
N LEU A 349 14.44 -13.12 -7.43
CA LEU A 349 15.60 -12.46 -6.83
C LEU A 349 15.22 -11.47 -5.72
N LEU A 350 14.04 -10.86 -5.81
CA LEU A 350 13.55 -9.88 -4.84
C LEU A 350 12.90 -10.52 -3.60
N VAL A 351 12.39 -11.75 -3.70
CA VAL A 351 11.81 -12.50 -2.57
C VAL A 351 12.66 -12.44 -1.29
N PRO A 352 13.97 -12.77 -1.28
CA PRO A 352 14.76 -12.75 -0.03
C PRO A 352 14.89 -11.35 0.59
N VAL A 353 14.98 -10.31 -0.24
CA VAL A 353 15.09 -8.92 0.22
C VAL A 353 13.80 -8.47 0.89
N LEU A 354 12.66 -8.83 0.31
CA LEU A 354 11.33 -8.51 0.84
C LEU A 354 10.98 -9.38 2.05
N GLN A 355 11.30 -10.67 2.01
CA GLN A 355 11.13 -11.60 3.13
C GLN A 355 11.91 -11.15 4.36
N ALA A 356 13.11 -10.57 4.19
CA ALA A 356 13.92 -10.02 5.27
C ALA A 356 13.25 -8.85 6.00
N ARG A 357 12.29 -8.18 5.36
CA ARG A 357 11.51 -7.07 5.93
C ARG A 357 10.06 -7.44 6.26
N SER A 358 9.70 -8.72 6.13
CA SER A 358 8.36 -9.23 6.43
C SER A 358 8.38 -10.05 7.70
N GLY A 359 7.44 -9.76 8.60
CA GLY A 359 7.28 -10.53 9.84
C GLY A 359 6.59 -11.88 9.70
N THR A 360 6.05 -12.17 8.51
CA THR A 360 5.47 -13.47 8.16
C THR A 360 6.27 -14.17 7.08
N TRP A 361 6.23 -15.51 7.10
CA TRP A 361 6.81 -16.33 6.04
C TRP A 361 6.00 -16.21 4.75
N PHE A 362 6.66 -15.85 3.65
CA PHE A 362 6.04 -15.87 2.33
C PHE A 362 5.63 -17.31 1.95
N GLY A 363 4.75 -17.38 0.96
CA GLY A 363 4.29 -18.64 0.39
C GLY A 363 5.39 -19.34 -0.42
N PRO A 364 5.08 -20.53 -0.97
CA PRO A 364 5.89 -21.07 -2.05
C PRO A 364 5.99 -20.05 -3.19
N PHE A 365 7.08 -20.10 -3.97
CA PHE A 365 7.23 -19.21 -5.11
C PHE A 365 6.15 -19.51 -6.15
N GLU A 366 5.17 -18.63 -6.26
CA GLU A 366 3.98 -18.83 -7.07
C GLU A 366 4.06 -18.07 -8.38
N VAL A 367 3.84 -18.82 -9.46
CA VAL A 367 3.81 -18.27 -10.81
C VAL A 367 2.37 -18.36 -11.33
N PRO A 368 1.59 -17.27 -11.28
CA PRO A 368 0.20 -17.28 -11.70
C PRO A 368 0.10 -17.31 -13.25
N TRP A 369 0.30 -18.49 -13.84
CA TRP A 369 0.40 -18.66 -15.30
C TRP A 369 -0.77 -18.05 -16.08
N ARG A 370 -1.97 -18.00 -15.50
CA ARG A 370 -3.16 -17.34 -16.10
C ARG A 370 -2.98 -15.82 -16.18
N HIS A 371 -2.54 -15.18 -15.10
CA HIS A 371 -2.22 -13.76 -15.08
C HIS A 371 -1.08 -13.46 -16.06
N LEU A 372 -0.01 -14.28 -16.01
CA LEU A 372 1.15 -14.10 -16.90
C LEU A 372 0.80 -14.30 -18.37
N ALA A 373 -0.12 -15.22 -18.70
CA ALA A 373 -0.67 -15.36 -20.05
C ALA A 373 -1.45 -14.10 -20.45
N GLY A 374 -2.22 -13.51 -19.53
CA GLY A 374 -2.90 -12.22 -19.71
C GLY A 374 -1.93 -11.08 -19.97
N ILE A 375 -0.86 -10.96 -19.16
CA ILE A 375 0.19 -9.95 -19.31
C ILE A 375 0.96 -10.16 -20.63
N ALA A 376 1.27 -11.40 -21.00
CA ALA A 376 1.91 -11.71 -22.28
C ALA A 376 1.01 -11.37 -23.48
N ALA A 377 -0.27 -11.73 -23.40
CA ALA A 377 -1.27 -11.39 -24.40
C ALA A 377 -1.43 -9.87 -24.53
N PHE A 378 -1.39 -9.16 -23.40
CA PHE A 378 -1.41 -7.70 -23.35
C PHE A 378 -0.19 -7.08 -24.04
N GLY A 379 1.03 -7.56 -23.76
CA GLY A 379 2.24 -7.10 -24.43
C GLY A 379 2.20 -7.34 -25.95
N LEU A 380 1.70 -8.51 -26.37
CA LEU A 380 1.49 -8.84 -27.78
C LEU A 380 0.44 -7.96 -28.44
N ALA A 381 -0.71 -7.76 -27.78
CA ALA A 381 -1.80 -6.90 -28.26
C ALA A 381 -1.30 -5.46 -28.43
N SER A 382 -0.55 -4.95 -27.45
CA SER A 382 0.10 -3.63 -27.50
C SER A 382 0.99 -3.49 -28.74
N ALA A 383 1.81 -4.50 -29.03
CA ALA A 383 2.69 -4.50 -30.21
C ALA A 383 1.90 -4.48 -31.53
N VAL A 384 0.85 -5.30 -31.64
CA VAL A 384 -0.01 -5.36 -32.83
C VAL A 384 -0.75 -4.05 -33.04
N LEU A 385 -1.31 -3.47 -31.98
CA LEU A 385 -1.98 -2.17 -32.00
C LEU A 385 -1.02 -1.06 -32.41
N ALA A 386 0.21 -1.03 -31.86
CA ALA A 386 1.24 -0.07 -32.23
C ALA A 386 1.61 -0.13 -33.73
N ALA A 387 1.61 -1.33 -34.32
CA ALA A 387 1.92 -1.53 -35.73
C ALA A 387 0.71 -1.35 -36.66
N ALA A 388 -0.52 -1.28 -36.14
CA ALA A 388 -1.74 -1.24 -36.94
C ALA A 388 -1.83 0.00 -37.83
N ALA A 389 -1.58 1.19 -37.28
CA ALA A 389 -1.57 2.43 -38.06
C ALA A 389 -0.43 2.43 -39.12
N PRO A 390 0.84 2.15 -38.78
CA PRO A 390 1.90 1.95 -39.77
C PRO A 390 1.57 0.95 -40.89
N ALA A 391 0.99 -0.20 -40.55
CA ALA A 391 0.60 -1.23 -41.51
C ALA A 391 -0.49 -0.72 -42.47
N TRP A 392 -1.49 0.00 -41.94
CA TRP A 392 -2.56 0.59 -42.73
C TRP A 392 -2.05 1.67 -43.68
N LEU A 393 -1.13 2.53 -43.22
CA LEU A 393 -0.49 3.54 -44.05
C LEU A 393 0.36 2.91 -45.15
N ALA A 394 1.17 1.90 -44.81
CA ALA A 394 2.04 1.21 -45.75
C ALA A 394 1.27 0.52 -46.89
N SER A 395 0.09 -0.03 -46.59
CA SER A 395 -0.74 -0.69 -47.59
C SER A 395 -1.44 0.27 -48.57
N ARG A 396 -1.37 1.58 -48.32
CA ARG A 396 -2.02 2.63 -49.12
C ARG A 396 -0.98 3.60 -49.71
N GLN A 397 0.26 3.16 -49.86
CA GLN A 397 1.30 3.95 -50.50
C GLN A 397 1.16 3.86 -52.02
N ASP A 398 1.45 4.97 -52.70
CA ASP A 398 1.53 5.01 -54.15
C ASP A 398 2.80 4.29 -54.60
N VAL A 399 2.61 3.13 -55.25
CA VAL A 399 3.69 2.25 -55.72
C VAL A 399 4.62 2.98 -56.68
N VAL A 400 4.07 3.78 -57.59
CA VAL A 400 4.86 4.52 -58.58
C VAL A 400 5.65 5.64 -57.92
N ALA A 401 5.05 6.35 -56.95
CA ALA A 401 5.75 7.40 -56.21
C ALA A 401 6.92 6.83 -55.38
N VAL A 402 6.70 5.71 -54.69
CA VAL A 402 7.75 5.03 -53.89
C VAL A 402 8.88 4.52 -54.77
N LEU A 403 8.59 3.90 -55.91
CA LEU A 403 9.60 3.40 -56.85
C LEU A 403 10.35 4.53 -57.59
N ALA A 404 9.65 5.64 -57.89
CA ALA A 404 10.24 6.83 -58.50
C ALA A 404 11.02 7.72 -57.50
N GLY A 405 11.09 7.35 -56.21
CA GLY A 405 11.75 8.14 -55.17
C GLY A 405 11.04 9.46 -54.83
N ARG A 406 9.83 9.70 -55.35
CA ARG A 406 9.03 10.90 -55.08
C ARG A 406 8.32 10.74 -53.73
N ARG A 407 8.75 11.53 -52.73
CA ARG A 407 8.14 11.53 -51.40
C ARG A 407 6.79 12.23 -51.43
N GLY A 408 5.70 11.47 -51.33
CA GLY A 408 4.36 12.03 -51.21
C GLY A 408 4.08 12.52 -49.78
N ASP A 409 4.23 13.82 -49.54
CA ASP A 409 3.72 14.43 -48.31
C ASP A 409 2.20 14.56 -48.40
N ARG A 410 1.46 13.83 -47.54
CA ARG A 410 0.00 14.00 -47.45
C ARG A 410 -0.33 15.39 -46.91
N LYS A 411 -1.32 16.04 -47.52
CA LYS A 411 -1.88 17.31 -47.03
C LYS A 411 -2.37 17.16 -45.58
N ALA A 412 -2.17 18.21 -44.77
CA ALA A 412 -2.64 18.24 -43.39
C ALA A 412 -4.17 18.10 -43.35
N SER A 413 -4.70 17.20 -42.52
CA SER A 413 -6.15 17.08 -42.32
C SER A 413 -6.61 18.03 -41.21
N LEU A 414 -7.64 18.83 -41.50
CA LEU A 414 -8.30 19.69 -40.51
C LEU A 414 -9.25 18.91 -39.58
N ARG A 415 -9.64 17.68 -39.96
CA ARG A 415 -10.62 16.86 -39.23
C ARG A 415 -10.05 16.22 -37.95
N SER A 416 -8.76 15.88 -37.96
CA SER A 416 -8.06 15.25 -36.82
C SER A 416 -8.07 16.12 -35.56
N PRO A 417 -7.68 17.42 -35.60
CA PRO A 417 -7.70 18.25 -34.41
C PRO A 417 -9.11 18.53 -33.89
N ILE A 418 -10.11 18.68 -34.78
CA ILE A 418 -11.51 18.86 -34.36
C ILE A 418 -11.99 17.64 -33.57
N LEU A 419 -11.72 16.43 -34.06
CA LEU A 419 -12.02 15.19 -33.33
C LEU A 419 -11.25 15.13 -32.01
N GLY A 420 -10.00 15.59 -31.97
CA GLY A 420 -9.21 15.69 -30.75
C GLY A 420 -9.86 16.58 -29.69
N VAL A 421 -10.34 17.77 -30.06
CA VAL A 421 -11.06 18.68 -29.16
C VAL A 421 -12.36 18.03 -28.66
N LEU A 422 -13.13 17.39 -29.55
CA LEU A 422 -14.39 16.73 -29.19
C LEU A 422 -14.16 15.58 -28.20
N LEU A 423 -13.15 14.75 -28.43
CA LEU A 423 -12.79 13.67 -27.51
C LEU A 423 -12.32 14.23 -26.17
N LEU A 424 -11.47 15.26 -26.17
CA LEU A 424 -11.00 15.86 -24.92
C LEU A 424 -12.17 16.46 -24.11
N GLY A 425 -13.13 17.10 -24.78
CA GLY A 425 -14.39 17.56 -24.16
C GLY A 425 -15.23 16.41 -23.60
N ALA A 426 -15.36 15.30 -24.33
CA ALA A 426 -16.06 14.10 -23.86
C ALA A 426 -15.35 13.45 -22.65
N GLY A 427 -14.02 13.46 -22.63
CA GLY A 427 -13.22 13.00 -21.50
C GLY A 427 -13.46 13.85 -20.25
N VAL A 428 -13.43 15.18 -20.38
CA VAL A 428 -13.76 16.10 -19.28
C VAL A 428 -15.20 15.89 -18.79
N ALA A 429 -16.17 15.71 -19.69
CA ALA A 429 -17.56 15.45 -19.31
C ALA A 429 -17.72 14.12 -18.57
N ALA A 430 -17.04 13.05 -19.01
CA ALA A 430 -17.06 11.75 -18.33
C ALA A 430 -16.37 11.80 -16.95
N ALA A 431 -15.28 12.56 -16.84
CA ALA A 431 -14.58 12.81 -15.57
C ALA A 431 -15.50 13.57 -14.59
N ALA A 432 -16.18 14.61 -15.04
CA ALA A 432 -17.13 15.37 -14.24
C ALA A 432 -18.34 14.52 -13.81
N TYR A 433 -18.86 13.69 -14.71
CA TYR A 433 -19.93 12.75 -14.39
C TYR A 433 -19.50 11.73 -13.33
N GLY A 434 -18.29 11.15 -13.47
CA GLY A 434 -17.73 10.26 -12.48
C GLY A 434 -17.52 10.94 -11.12
N ALA A 435 -16.97 12.15 -11.09
CA ALA A 435 -16.79 12.93 -9.88
C ALA A 435 -18.13 13.21 -9.15
N SER A 436 -19.22 13.41 -9.89
CA SER A 436 -20.55 13.64 -9.31
C SER A 436 -21.23 12.39 -8.71
N GLY A 437 -20.66 11.19 -8.90
CA GLY A 437 -21.26 9.91 -8.51
C GLY A 437 -21.14 9.52 -7.03
N GLY A 438 -20.70 10.43 -6.15
CA GLY A 438 -20.75 10.28 -4.68
C GLY A 438 -20.04 9.05 -4.11
N GLY A 439 -18.85 8.69 -4.62
CA GLY A 439 -18.05 7.57 -4.09
C GLY A 439 -18.55 6.17 -4.45
N SER A 440 -19.62 6.04 -5.25
CA SER A 440 -20.10 4.73 -5.69
C SER A 440 -19.08 4.02 -6.59
N ALA A 441 -18.96 2.69 -6.47
CA ALA A 441 -18.03 1.90 -7.31
C ALA A 441 -18.31 2.05 -8.82
N SER A 442 -19.55 2.36 -9.20
CA SER A 442 -19.93 2.67 -10.58
C SER A 442 -19.34 3.99 -11.10
N ALA A 443 -18.97 4.93 -10.22
CA ALA A 443 -18.33 6.20 -10.56
C ALA A 443 -16.87 6.05 -11.03
N ALA A 444 -16.20 4.94 -10.69
CA ALA A 444 -14.82 4.70 -11.10
C ALA A 444 -14.69 4.36 -12.60
N TYR A 445 -15.68 3.67 -13.19
CA TYR A 445 -15.69 3.33 -14.61
C TYR A 445 -15.68 4.55 -15.55
N PRO A 446 -16.54 5.59 -15.38
CA PRO A 446 -16.50 6.78 -16.23
C PRO A 446 -15.22 7.60 -16.03
N ILE A 447 -14.60 7.61 -14.84
CA ILE A 447 -13.29 8.26 -14.61
C ILE A 447 -12.19 7.52 -15.40
N ALA A 448 -12.18 6.18 -15.36
CA ALA A 448 -11.25 5.39 -16.16
C ALA A 448 -11.46 5.61 -17.67
N GLY A 449 -12.72 5.62 -18.12
CA GLY A 449 -13.08 5.98 -19.50
C GLY A 449 -12.61 7.39 -19.88
N ALA A 450 -12.78 8.36 -18.99
CA ALA A 450 -12.36 9.73 -19.18
C ALA A 450 -10.86 9.87 -19.40
N ALA A 451 -10.04 9.16 -18.63
CA ALA A 451 -8.59 9.14 -18.80
C ALA A 451 -8.20 8.71 -20.23
N ILE A 452 -8.78 7.60 -20.69
CA ILE A 452 -8.53 7.03 -22.02
C ILE A 452 -8.92 8.01 -23.13
N VAL A 453 -10.14 8.53 -23.04
CA VAL A 453 -10.72 9.44 -24.05
C VAL A 453 -9.94 10.75 -24.08
N SER A 454 -9.51 11.27 -22.92
CA SER A 454 -8.70 12.49 -22.81
C SER A 454 -7.31 12.30 -23.41
N VAL A 455 -6.63 11.17 -23.13
CA VAL A 455 -5.33 10.86 -23.75
C VAL A 455 -5.47 10.73 -25.26
N LEU A 456 -6.48 10.01 -25.77
CA LEU A 456 -6.72 9.89 -27.22
C LEU A 456 -7.01 11.25 -27.87
N GLY A 457 -7.82 12.09 -27.22
CA GLY A 457 -8.08 13.47 -27.64
C GLY A 457 -6.78 14.28 -27.73
N MET A 458 -5.90 14.14 -26.73
CA MET A 458 -4.60 14.77 -26.73
C MET A 458 -3.70 14.28 -27.86
N VAL A 459 -3.58 12.97 -28.09
CA VAL A 459 -2.76 12.43 -29.19
C VAL A 459 -3.11 13.10 -30.53
N LEU A 460 -4.40 13.35 -30.78
CA LEU A 460 -4.88 14.01 -31.99
C LEU A 460 -4.59 15.52 -32.04
N LEU A 461 -4.38 16.17 -30.88
CA LEU A 461 -4.05 17.59 -30.73
C LEU A 461 -2.54 17.87 -30.80
N VAL A 462 -1.68 16.90 -30.47
CA VAL A 462 -0.22 17.05 -30.50
C VAL A 462 0.31 17.72 -31.78
N PRO A 463 -0.12 17.35 -33.01
CA PRO A 463 0.38 18.00 -34.23
C PRO A 463 0.09 19.51 -34.28
N VAL A 464 -1.04 19.97 -33.72
CA VAL A 464 -1.39 21.39 -33.65
C VAL A 464 -0.51 22.11 -32.64
N VAL A 465 -0.31 21.50 -31.47
CA VAL A 465 0.58 22.03 -30.43
C VAL A 465 1.99 22.21 -30.97
N LEU A 466 2.53 21.22 -31.69
CA LEU A 466 3.85 21.32 -32.31
C LEU A 466 3.98 22.50 -33.28
N VAL A 467 2.94 22.75 -34.09
CA VAL A 467 2.91 23.90 -35.01
C VAL A 467 2.84 25.21 -34.24
N LEU A 468 2.02 25.28 -33.19
CA LEU A 468 1.89 26.45 -32.33
C LEU A 468 3.22 26.77 -31.65
N VAL A 469 3.84 25.80 -30.98
CA VAL A 469 5.14 25.98 -30.32
C VAL A 469 6.22 26.37 -31.34
N GLY A 470 6.22 25.75 -32.53
CA GLY A 470 7.14 26.12 -33.62
C GLY A 470 6.97 27.56 -34.11
N ARG A 471 5.75 28.13 -34.03
CA ARG A 471 5.48 29.55 -34.33
C ARG A 471 5.96 30.48 -33.21
N LEU A 472 5.80 30.07 -31.94
CA LEU A 472 6.21 30.84 -30.76
C LEU A 472 7.73 30.78 -30.51
N ALA A 473 8.43 29.78 -31.04
CA ALA A 473 9.87 29.55 -30.86
C ALA A 473 10.82 30.63 -31.43
N ARG A 474 10.30 31.79 -31.87
CA ARG A 474 11.11 32.88 -32.46
C ARG A 474 12.15 33.45 -31.50
N ARG A 475 11.82 33.52 -30.20
CA ARG A 475 12.67 34.07 -29.12
C ARG A 475 13.64 33.06 -28.48
N LEU A 476 13.57 31.78 -28.86
CA LEU A 476 14.42 30.74 -28.29
C LEU A 476 15.86 30.75 -28.87
N PRO A 477 16.86 30.21 -28.14
CA PRO A 477 18.22 30.03 -28.64
C PRO A 477 18.24 29.22 -29.95
N LEU A 478 19.28 29.42 -30.76
CA LEU A 478 19.39 28.86 -32.12
C LEU A 478 19.11 27.35 -32.19
N THR A 479 19.66 26.56 -31.26
CA THR A 479 19.53 25.09 -31.25
C THR A 479 18.11 24.64 -30.89
N LEU A 480 17.47 25.27 -29.89
CA LEU A 480 16.08 25.01 -29.51
C LEU A 480 15.09 25.47 -30.60
N ARG A 481 15.36 26.64 -31.19
CA ARG A 481 14.55 27.17 -32.29
C ARG A 481 14.60 26.26 -33.52
N TYR A 482 15.78 25.70 -33.82
CA TYR A 482 15.93 24.70 -34.87
C TYR A 482 15.09 23.45 -34.56
N ALA A 483 15.23 22.87 -33.36
CA ALA A 483 14.48 21.69 -32.96
C ALA A 483 12.94 21.90 -33.03
N ALA A 484 12.44 23.03 -32.52
CA ALA A 484 11.01 23.35 -32.53
C ALA A 484 10.45 23.52 -33.96
N ARG A 485 11.20 24.21 -34.84
CA ARG A 485 10.77 24.40 -36.24
C ARG A 485 10.88 23.12 -37.05
N ASP A 486 11.89 22.31 -36.82
CA ASP A 486 12.03 20.99 -37.45
C ASP A 486 10.87 20.08 -37.06
N ALA A 487 10.57 20.02 -35.75
CA ALA A 487 9.46 19.23 -35.23
C ALA A 487 8.09 19.65 -35.79
N ALA A 488 7.86 20.96 -35.98
CA ALA A 488 6.63 21.48 -36.58
C ALA A 488 6.50 21.12 -38.08
N ARG A 489 7.61 21.19 -38.83
CA ARG A 489 7.63 20.82 -40.25
C ARG A 489 7.39 19.33 -40.45
N HIS A 490 8.04 18.51 -39.62
CA HIS A 490 7.97 17.04 -39.69
C HIS A 490 7.03 16.44 -38.63
N ARG A 491 5.85 17.04 -38.42
CA ARG A 491 4.86 16.63 -37.41
C ARG A 491 4.44 15.16 -37.45
N SER A 492 4.45 14.53 -38.63
CA SER A 492 4.12 13.10 -38.79
C SER A 492 5.21 12.15 -38.23
N ARG A 493 6.39 12.69 -37.91
CA ARG A 493 7.49 11.99 -37.24
C ARG A 493 7.50 12.26 -35.74
N THR A 494 7.23 13.49 -35.34
CA THR A 494 7.40 13.97 -33.95
C THR A 494 6.17 13.82 -33.08
N ALA A 495 4.96 13.91 -33.66
CA ALA A 495 3.73 13.87 -32.87
C ALA A 495 3.54 12.55 -32.09
N PRO A 496 3.76 11.35 -32.66
CA PRO A 496 3.57 10.11 -31.89
C PRO A 496 4.53 9.98 -30.71
N ALA A 497 5.75 10.49 -30.85
CA ALA A 497 6.74 10.51 -29.78
C ALA A 497 6.34 11.45 -28.63
N VAL A 498 5.94 12.68 -28.95
CA VAL A 498 5.47 13.65 -27.97
C VAL A 498 4.19 13.17 -27.29
N ALA A 499 3.30 12.53 -28.04
CA ALA A 499 2.10 11.88 -27.53
C ALA A 499 2.42 10.76 -26.52
N ALA A 500 3.43 9.93 -26.79
CA ALA A 500 3.86 8.88 -25.87
C ALA A 500 4.36 9.46 -24.54
N VAL A 501 5.22 10.48 -24.61
CA VAL A 501 5.72 11.19 -23.41
C VAL A 501 4.56 11.85 -22.66
N ALA A 502 3.63 12.47 -23.37
CA ALA A 502 2.45 13.08 -22.76
C ALA A 502 1.55 12.05 -22.07
N ALA A 503 1.30 10.88 -22.69
CA ALA A 503 0.50 9.84 -22.07
C ALA A 503 1.14 9.32 -20.76
N THR A 504 2.45 9.05 -20.77
CA THR A 504 3.20 8.64 -19.56
C THR A 504 3.09 9.68 -18.46
N VAL A 505 3.34 10.95 -18.77
CA VAL A 505 3.26 12.01 -17.75
C VAL A 505 1.82 12.20 -17.27
N ALA A 506 0.81 12.04 -18.14
CA ALA A 506 -0.59 12.09 -17.74
C ALA A 506 -0.97 11.01 -16.72
N GLY A 507 -0.52 9.76 -16.93
CA GLY A 507 -0.77 8.65 -16.01
C GLY A 507 -0.13 8.88 -14.63
N VAL A 508 1.15 9.28 -14.62
CA VAL A 508 1.90 9.53 -13.37
C VAL A 508 1.34 10.73 -12.60
N VAL A 509 0.96 11.81 -13.30
CA VAL A 509 0.34 12.98 -12.67
C VAL A 509 -1.05 12.65 -12.11
N ALA A 510 -1.87 11.89 -12.86
CA ALA A 510 -3.20 11.52 -12.40
C ALA A 510 -3.14 10.69 -11.10
N LEU A 511 -2.23 9.70 -11.05
CA LEU A 511 -2.06 8.85 -9.87
C LEU A 511 -1.35 9.59 -8.72
N GLY A 512 -0.39 10.47 -9.02
CA GLY A 512 0.24 11.32 -8.02
C GLY A 512 -0.76 12.27 -7.34
N ILE A 513 -1.70 12.87 -8.08
CA ILE A 513 -2.77 13.68 -7.49
C ILE A 513 -3.66 12.83 -6.57
N ALA A 514 -3.99 11.59 -6.99
CA ALA A 514 -4.79 10.68 -6.17
C ALA A 514 -4.13 10.38 -4.82
N VAL A 515 -2.84 10.00 -4.84
CA VAL A 515 -2.06 9.69 -3.63
C VAL A 515 -1.87 10.93 -2.77
N ALA A 516 -1.48 12.06 -3.35
CA ALA A 516 -1.27 13.29 -2.59
C ALA A 516 -2.56 13.82 -1.96
N SER A 517 -3.70 13.68 -2.63
CA SER A 517 -5.00 14.12 -2.09
C SER A 517 -5.52 13.21 -0.98
N ASP A 518 -5.31 11.90 -1.09
CA ASP A 518 -5.59 10.94 -0.01
C ASP A 518 -4.74 11.25 1.22
N GLU A 519 -3.45 11.51 1.00
CA GLU A 519 -2.51 11.94 2.04
C GLU A 519 -2.92 13.29 2.67
N ALA A 520 -3.40 14.24 1.87
CA ALA A 520 -3.89 15.52 2.36
C ALA A 520 -5.18 15.39 3.19
N GLN A 521 -6.07 14.47 2.83
CA GLN A 521 -7.22 14.13 3.67
C GLN A 521 -6.77 13.48 4.97
N ASN A 522 -5.86 12.51 4.91
CA ASN A 522 -5.30 11.87 6.10
C ASN A 522 -4.65 12.91 7.03
N ALA A 523 -3.94 13.89 6.48
CA ALA A 523 -3.35 15.00 7.22
C ALA A 523 -4.38 15.98 7.81
N ALA A 524 -5.53 16.16 7.16
CA ALA A 524 -6.58 17.07 7.62
C ALA A 524 -7.53 16.43 8.63
N HIS A 525 -7.77 15.12 8.50
CA HIS A 525 -8.49 14.29 9.47
C HIS A 525 -7.57 13.75 10.57
N TYR A 526 -6.30 14.14 10.53
CA TYR A 526 -5.36 13.81 11.58
C TYR A 526 -5.75 14.55 12.86
N ASP A 527 -6.12 13.76 13.86
CA ASP A 527 -6.34 14.25 15.21
C ASP A 527 -5.10 13.99 16.06
N PRO A 528 -4.50 15.03 16.66
CA PRO A 528 -3.31 14.85 17.47
C PRO A 528 -3.61 14.04 18.73
N PHE A 529 -2.69 13.15 19.07
CA PHE A 529 -2.73 12.30 20.24
C PHE A 529 -2.31 13.08 21.51
N LEU A 530 -1.34 13.99 21.42
CA LEU A 530 -0.97 14.92 22.51
C LEU A 530 -0.78 16.35 22.00
N ALA A 531 -0.36 17.27 22.86
CA ALA A 531 0.17 18.56 22.42
C ALA A 531 1.48 18.33 21.65
N ALA A 532 1.70 19.08 20.56
CA ALA A 532 2.91 18.95 19.75
C ALA A 532 4.19 19.05 20.59
N GLY A 533 5.11 18.11 20.40
CA GLY A 533 6.37 17.99 21.15
C GLY A 533 6.23 17.34 22.53
N ALA A 534 5.02 17.09 23.01
CA ALA A 534 4.80 16.33 24.25
C ALA A 534 4.90 14.84 23.98
N GLY A 535 5.50 14.12 24.93
CA GLY A 535 5.49 12.68 24.98
C GLY A 535 4.68 12.14 26.15
N VAL A 536 4.23 10.90 26.03
CA VAL A 536 3.62 10.16 27.12
C VAL A 536 4.25 8.78 27.20
N VAL A 537 4.62 8.40 28.42
CA VAL A 537 4.98 7.03 28.76
C VAL A 537 3.79 6.39 29.44
N THR A 538 3.29 5.31 28.85
CA THR A 538 2.24 4.47 29.41
C THR A 538 2.77 3.06 29.59
N ALA A 539 2.24 2.32 30.55
CA ALA A 539 2.57 0.92 30.78
C ALA A 539 1.30 0.16 31.21
N PRO A 540 1.20 -1.17 31.00
CA PRO A 540 0.07 -1.97 31.42
C PRO A 540 -0.18 -1.83 32.92
N GLN A 541 -1.45 -1.64 33.30
CA GLN A 541 -1.84 -1.61 34.70
C GLN A 541 -1.94 -3.05 35.22
N GLY A 542 -1.13 -3.43 36.21
CA GLY A 542 -1.25 -4.73 36.88
C GLY A 542 0.00 -5.19 37.63
N VAL A 543 1.18 -4.81 37.15
CA VAL A 543 2.47 -5.08 37.79
C VAL A 543 2.87 -3.87 38.65
N ARG A 544 3.73 -4.03 39.67
CA ARG A 544 4.34 -2.91 40.40
C ARG A 544 5.25 -2.12 39.44
N THR A 545 4.67 -1.32 38.55
CA THR A 545 5.39 -0.48 37.60
C THR A 545 6.27 0.50 38.37
N ASP A 546 7.58 0.42 38.17
CA ASP A 546 8.52 1.35 38.78
C ASP A 546 8.59 2.63 37.96
N TRP A 547 7.57 3.47 38.14
CA TRP A 547 7.48 4.80 37.54
C TRP A 547 8.66 5.70 37.90
N ALA A 548 9.42 5.40 38.96
CA ALA A 548 10.65 6.14 39.29
C ALA A 548 11.85 5.67 38.46
N ALA A 549 11.92 4.38 38.12
CA ALA A 549 12.90 3.86 37.16
C ALA A 549 12.63 4.37 35.74
N MET A 550 11.39 4.30 35.27
CA MET A 550 11.00 4.81 33.94
C MET A 550 11.32 6.30 33.79
N ARG A 551 11.02 7.09 34.83
CA ARG A 551 11.38 8.50 34.86
C ARG A 551 12.88 8.72 34.71
N ARG A 552 13.72 7.94 35.40
CA ARG A 552 15.18 8.04 35.29
C ARG A 552 15.71 7.68 33.91
N VAL A 553 15.08 6.71 33.24
CA VAL A 553 15.41 6.36 31.84
C VAL A 553 15.14 7.55 30.94
N VAL A 554 13.91 8.08 30.97
CA VAL A 554 13.53 9.21 30.12
C VAL A 554 14.38 10.45 30.41
N GLU A 555 14.64 10.77 31.68
CA GLU A 555 15.50 11.90 32.06
C GLU A 555 16.96 11.71 31.63
N GLY A 556 17.41 10.46 31.47
CA GLY A 556 18.76 10.11 31.00
C GLY A 556 18.90 10.19 29.48
N ASP A 557 17.90 9.66 28.76
CA ASP A 557 17.92 9.52 27.30
C ASP A 557 17.34 10.73 26.57
N VAL A 558 16.58 11.59 27.27
CA VAL A 558 16.01 12.83 26.74
C VAL A 558 16.50 14.03 27.57
N PRO A 559 17.69 14.59 27.26
CA PRO A 559 18.28 15.68 28.01
C PRO A 559 17.39 16.93 28.03
N GLY A 560 17.13 17.47 29.22
CA GLY A 560 16.32 18.68 29.40
C GLY A 560 14.81 18.44 29.40
N ALA A 561 14.35 17.19 29.31
CA ALA A 561 12.94 16.86 29.46
C ALA A 561 12.43 17.11 30.89
N VAL A 562 11.26 17.74 30.99
CA VAL A 562 10.45 17.82 32.19
C VAL A 562 9.53 16.60 32.20
N VAL A 563 9.77 15.70 33.16
CA VAL A 563 9.00 14.46 33.32
C VAL A 563 8.09 14.56 34.55
N ASP A 564 6.77 14.63 34.31
CA ASP A 564 5.75 14.72 35.34
C ASP A 564 4.97 13.41 35.47
N ARG A 565 4.58 13.07 36.70
CA ARG A 565 3.78 11.87 36.96
C ARG A 565 2.31 12.16 36.75
N VAL A 566 1.67 11.34 35.94
CA VAL A 566 0.21 11.32 35.84
C VAL A 566 -0.33 10.39 36.93
N ARG A 567 -1.26 10.89 37.72
CA ARG A 567 -2.00 10.11 38.72
C ARG A 567 -3.39 9.81 38.19
N GLY A 568 -3.90 8.62 38.50
CA GLY A 568 -5.22 8.17 38.11
C GLY A 568 -5.81 7.20 39.12
N LEU A 569 -7.05 6.79 38.86
CA LEU A 569 -7.66 5.72 39.62
C LEU A 569 -6.96 4.40 39.28
N GLY A 570 -6.41 3.76 40.30
CA GLY A 570 -5.68 2.52 40.14
C GLY A 570 -6.61 1.33 40.08
N THR A 571 -6.47 0.53 39.02
CA THR A 571 -7.15 -0.77 38.94
C THR A 571 -6.29 -1.82 39.67
N PRO A 572 -6.82 -2.59 40.63
CA PRO A 572 -6.05 -3.65 41.28
C PRO A 572 -5.91 -4.88 40.37
N GLY A 573 -4.66 -5.27 40.07
CA GLY A 573 -4.37 -6.42 39.18
C GLY A 573 -4.61 -6.09 37.71
N ASP A 574 -4.84 -7.11 36.88
CA ASP A 574 -5.05 -6.96 35.43
C ASP A 574 -6.51 -6.59 35.07
N GLY A 575 -7.23 -5.99 36.02
CA GLY A 575 -8.61 -5.59 35.88
C GLY A 575 -8.81 -4.32 35.03
N TYR A 576 -10.07 -3.99 34.78
CA TYR A 576 -10.45 -2.69 34.20
C TYR A 576 -11.42 -1.93 35.10
N THR A 577 -11.34 -0.60 35.03
CA THR A 577 -12.22 0.29 35.77
C THR A 577 -13.25 0.88 34.82
N GLU A 578 -14.48 0.36 34.84
CA GLU A 578 -15.60 0.93 34.11
C GLU A 578 -16.05 2.20 34.84
N VAL A 579 -15.80 3.35 34.21
CA VAL A 579 -16.33 4.64 34.66
C VAL A 579 -17.50 5.01 33.76
N SER A 580 -18.58 5.45 34.40
CA SER A 580 -19.73 6.02 33.71
C SER A 580 -20.11 7.31 34.40
N LEU A 581 -20.02 8.40 33.64
CA LEU A 581 -20.49 9.73 34.00
C LEU A 581 -21.76 9.97 33.21
N ALA A 582 -22.88 10.05 33.92
CA ALA A 582 -24.17 10.27 33.30
C ALA A 582 -24.89 11.48 33.90
N ARG A 583 -25.56 12.23 33.03
CA ARG A 583 -26.51 13.28 33.40
C ARG A 583 -27.89 12.87 32.88
N HIS A 584 -28.92 12.88 33.72
CA HIS A 584 -30.28 12.48 33.34
C HIS A 584 -30.41 11.10 32.65
N HIS A 585 -29.45 10.18 32.85
CA HIS A 585 -29.31 8.86 32.21
C HIS A 585 -28.65 8.85 30.82
N GLU A 586 -28.15 9.98 30.35
CA GLU A 586 -27.33 10.08 29.14
C GLU A 586 -25.83 10.09 29.53
N PRO A 587 -24.99 9.25 28.92
CA PRO A 587 -23.54 9.29 29.14
C PRO A 587 -22.97 10.59 28.58
N LEU A 588 -22.05 11.22 29.31
CA LEU A 588 -21.44 12.49 28.90
C LEU A 588 -20.32 12.33 27.86
N LEU A 589 -19.53 11.29 28.00
CA LEU A 589 -18.47 10.90 27.08
C LEU A 589 -18.33 9.39 27.17
N TRP A 590 -18.23 8.73 26.03
CA TRP A 590 -17.95 7.31 25.95
C TRP A 590 -16.50 7.13 25.48
N SER A 591 -15.62 6.67 26.37
CA SER A 591 -14.20 6.47 26.09
C SER A 591 -13.73 5.18 26.76
N TYR A 592 -12.95 4.39 26.03
CA TYR A 592 -12.33 3.15 26.48
C TYR A 592 -10.83 3.22 26.22
N GLY A 593 -10.02 3.22 27.28
CA GLY A 593 -8.57 3.33 27.17
C GLY A 593 -8.16 4.76 26.88
N THR A 594 -7.32 5.33 27.74
CA THR A 594 -6.88 6.72 27.60
C THR A 594 -5.43 6.83 27.20
N ARG A 595 -5.09 7.96 26.58
CA ARG A 595 -3.72 8.35 26.22
C ARG A 595 -2.81 8.53 27.44
N PHE A 596 -3.40 8.68 28.62
CA PHE A 596 -2.70 8.94 29.90
C PHE A 596 -2.72 7.75 30.86
N GLY A 597 -3.17 6.58 30.38
CA GLY A 597 -3.11 5.32 31.12
C GLY A 597 -4.30 5.02 32.03
N ALA A 598 -5.25 5.94 32.27
CA ALA A 598 -6.47 5.66 33.06
C ALA A 598 -7.69 6.54 32.67
N ASP A 599 -8.88 5.94 32.66
CA ASP A 599 -10.16 6.60 32.30
C ASP A 599 -10.53 7.77 33.23
N VAL A 600 -10.05 7.75 34.47
CA VAL A 600 -10.17 8.86 35.42
C VAL A 600 -8.81 9.22 35.99
N LEU A 601 -8.41 10.47 35.77
CA LEU A 601 -7.18 11.05 36.26
C LEU A 601 -7.40 11.76 37.60
N VAL A 602 -6.33 11.94 38.36
CA VAL A 602 -6.36 12.60 39.68
C VAL A 602 -5.39 13.77 39.70
N SER A 603 -5.90 14.98 39.93
CA SER A 603 -5.09 16.20 40.03
C SER A 603 -5.74 17.26 40.92
N ASP A 604 -4.93 17.99 41.67
CA ASP A 604 -5.37 19.00 42.66
C ASP A 604 -5.29 20.44 42.14
N GLY A 605 -4.93 20.65 40.87
CA GLY A 605 -4.82 22.03 40.37
C GLY A 605 -4.47 22.23 38.91
N SER A 606 -3.81 21.27 38.24
CA SER A 606 -3.50 21.37 36.81
C SER A 606 -4.12 20.22 36.03
N LEU A 607 -4.65 20.50 34.84
CA LEU A 607 -4.94 19.42 33.91
C LEU A 607 -3.62 18.78 33.41
N PRO A 608 -3.63 17.50 33.01
CA PRO A 608 -2.44 16.84 32.47
C PRO A 608 -1.79 17.66 31.36
N ALA A 609 -0.45 17.75 31.41
CA ALA A 609 0.32 18.32 30.31
C ALA A 609 0.10 17.46 29.06
N GLY A 610 -0.13 18.09 27.90
CA GLY A 610 -0.39 17.38 26.65
C GLY A 610 -1.86 17.16 26.31
N LEU A 611 -2.80 17.46 27.22
CA LEU A 611 -4.23 17.41 26.92
C LEU A 611 -4.60 18.47 25.85
N VAL A 612 -5.19 18.05 24.74
CA VAL A 612 -5.53 18.90 23.60
C VAL A 612 -7.03 19.19 23.52
N GLY A 613 -7.46 20.10 22.64
CA GLY A 613 -8.90 20.34 22.41
C GLY A 613 -9.65 21.14 23.48
N ILE A 614 -8.98 21.70 24.50
CA ILE A 614 -9.59 22.49 25.57
C ILE A 614 -9.23 23.97 25.46
N SER A 615 -10.23 24.84 25.52
CA SER A 615 -10.01 26.30 25.49
C SER A 615 -9.25 26.79 26.74
N GLY A 616 -8.46 27.86 26.60
CA GLY A 616 -7.73 28.42 27.75
C GLY A 616 -8.65 28.90 28.89
N SER A 617 -9.87 29.33 28.58
CA SER A 617 -10.89 29.66 29.60
C SER A 617 -11.44 28.43 30.31
N ASP A 618 -11.68 27.34 29.58
CA ASP A 618 -12.22 26.10 30.14
C ASP A 618 -11.16 25.36 30.95
N ARG A 619 -9.89 25.37 30.51
CA ARG A 619 -8.76 24.88 31.30
C ARG A 619 -8.69 25.60 32.65
N ARG A 620 -8.72 26.94 32.67
CA ARG A 620 -8.73 27.70 33.94
C ARG A 620 -9.98 27.47 34.80
N ARG A 621 -11.14 27.16 34.19
CA ARG A 621 -12.35 26.79 34.94
C ARG A 621 -12.19 25.41 35.57
N ALA A 622 -11.74 24.43 34.79
CA ALA A 622 -11.46 23.07 35.24
C ALA A 622 -10.45 23.04 36.37
N GLU A 623 -9.33 23.74 36.22
CA GLU A 623 -8.26 23.83 37.22
C GLU A 623 -8.76 24.46 38.54
N ARG A 624 -9.59 25.51 38.47
CA ARG A 624 -10.24 26.08 39.67
C ARG A 624 -11.21 25.10 40.33
N ALA A 625 -11.94 24.31 39.55
CA ALA A 625 -12.84 23.30 40.08
C ALA A 625 -12.07 22.16 40.77
N LEU A 626 -10.94 21.73 40.21
CA LEU A 626 -10.05 20.73 40.82
C LEU A 626 -9.42 21.26 42.12
N ALA A 627 -8.92 22.50 42.11
CA ALA A 627 -8.37 23.15 43.30
C ALA A 627 -9.41 23.32 44.42
N ALA A 628 -10.69 23.47 44.07
CA ALA A 628 -11.80 23.50 45.03
C ALA A 628 -12.23 22.11 45.54
N GLY A 629 -11.54 21.04 45.14
CA GLY A 629 -11.88 19.68 45.54
C GLY A 629 -13.03 19.06 44.73
N GLY A 630 -13.26 19.51 43.50
CA GLY A 630 -14.35 19.08 42.62
C GLY A 630 -13.97 17.96 41.64
N LEU A 631 -14.89 17.72 40.69
CA LEU A 631 -14.72 16.83 39.53
C LEU A 631 -14.81 17.66 38.23
N VAL A 632 -13.97 17.35 37.26
CA VAL A 632 -14.05 17.85 35.88
C VAL A 632 -14.44 16.69 34.99
N ALA A 633 -15.61 16.77 34.36
CA ALA A 633 -16.09 15.77 33.42
C ALA A 633 -15.92 16.30 32.00
N PHE A 634 -15.47 15.45 31.09
CA PHE A 634 -15.40 15.79 29.68
C PHE A 634 -16.65 15.33 28.95
N THR A 635 -17.00 16.02 27.87
CA THR A 635 -18.17 15.70 27.07
C THR A 635 -17.96 16.07 25.61
N ASP A 636 -18.57 15.28 24.73
CA ASP A 636 -18.71 15.54 23.30
C ASP A 636 -20.04 16.23 22.95
N GLN A 637 -20.90 16.44 23.96
CA GLN A 637 -22.22 17.06 23.82
C GLN A 637 -22.30 18.38 24.59
N GLY A 638 -23.24 19.25 24.20
CA GLY A 638 -23.41 20.60 24.76
C GLY A 638 -23.94 20.67 26.20
N ALA A 639 -23.39 19.89 27.13
CA ALA A 639 -23.80 19.86 28.52
C ALA A 639 -23.22 21.03 29.35
N THR A 640 -24.04 21.60 30.23
CA THR A 640 -23.67 22.67 31.17
C THR A 640 -23.18 22.13 32.51
N ASP A 641 -22.45 22.94 33.28
CA ASP A 641 -22.03 22.59 34.66
C ASP A 641 -23.20 22.13 35.53
N GLY A 642 -22.92 21.20 36.46
CA GLY A 642 -23.94 20.69 37.37
C GLY A 642 -23.58 19.36 38.05
N PRO A 643 -24.48 18.81 38.87
CA PRO A 643 -24.27 17.52 39.50
C PRO A 643 -24.28 16.39 38.44
N VAL A 644 -23.24 15.57 38.45
CA VAL A 644 -23.10 14.39 37.57
C VAL A 644 -23.13 13.12 38.42
N ARG A 645 -23.79 12.08 37.90
CA ARG A 645 -23.79 10.76 38.53
C ARG A 645 -22.52 10.04 38.12
N LEU A 646 -21.58 9.92 39.05
CA LEU A 646 -20.38 9.12 38.91
C LEU A 646 -20.68 7.69 39.36
N ARG A 647 -20.47 6.75 38.45
CA ARG A 647 -20.46 5.32 38.75
C ARG A 647 -19.10 4.76 38.39
N ILE A 648 -18.40 4.23 39.38
CA ILE A 648 -17.12 3.54 39.18
C ILE A 648 -17.34 2.07 39.52
N ARG A 649 -17.00 1.20 38.59
CA ARG A 649 -17.05 -0.24 38.76
C ARG A 649 -15.67 -0.81 38.41
N ILE A 650 -15.09 -1.50 39.38
CA ILE A 650 -13.83 -2.20 39.20
C ILE A 650 -14.17 -3.66 38.91
N SER A 651 -13.71 -4.16 37.78
CA SER A 651 -13.81 -5.56 37.39
C SER A 651 -12.40 -6.15 37.37
N ASP A 652 -12.27 -7.43 37.72
CA ASP A 652 -11.06 -8.17 37.37
C ASP A 652 -11.00 -8.40 35.84
N ASP A 653 -9.85 -8.87 35.39
CA ASP A 653 -9.49 -9.25 34.02
C ASP A 653 -10.51 -10.22 33.41
N ARG A 654 -11.29 -10.93 34.26
CA ARG A 654 -12.36 -11.87 33.92
C ARG A 654 -13.76 -11.27 33.96
N GLY A 655 -13.85 -9.95 34.05
CA GLY A 655 -15.12 -9.22 34.15
C GLY A 655 -15.86 -9.49 35.47
N ARG A 656 -15.28 -10.25 36.41
CA ARG A 656 -15.91 -10.50 37.71
C ARG A 656 -15.74 -9.25 38.56
N ARG A 657 -16.87 -8.82 39.11
CA ARG A 657 -16.96 -7.57 39.87
C ARG A 657 -16.14 -7.67 41.15
N GLN A 658 -15.17 -6.78 41.32
CA GLN A 658 -14.48 -6.60 42.59
C GLN A 658 -15.21 -5.54 43.41
N GLY A 659 -15.95 -5.98 44.43
CA GLY A 659 -16.62 -5.09 45.38
C GLY A 659 -17.92 -4.46 44.89
N ARG A 660 -18.50 -3.57 45.71
CA ARG A 660 -19.72 -2.82 45.38
C ARG A 660 -19.35 -1.59 44.53
N PRO A 661 -20.08 -1.28 43.43
CA PRO A 661 -19.80 -0.12 42.61
C PRO A 661 -19.94 1.16 43.44
N VAL A 662 -18.97 2.07 43.33
CA VAL A 662 -19.04 3.38 43.95
C VAL A 662 -20.04 4.21 43.14
N ARG A 663 -21.08 4.72 43.80
CA ARG A 663 -22.09 5.59 43.20
C ARG A 663 -22.15 6.88 43.98
N ALA A 664 -21.86 7.98 43.33
CA ALA A 664 -21.90 9.30 43.94
C ALA A 664 -22.53 10.30 42.97
N THR A 665 -23.26 11.26 43.52
CA THR A 665 -23.66 12.46 42.78
C THR A 665 -22.72 13.57 43.22
N VAL A 666 -21.87 14.03 42.32
CA VAL A 666 -20.82 15.01 42.61
C VAL A 666 -21.01 16.26 41.76
N PRO A 667 -20.80 17.46 42.33
CA PRO A 667 -20.72 18.68 41.53
C PRO A 667 -19.58 18.55 40.52
N ALA A 668 -19.89 18.69 39.24
CA ALA A 668 -18.92 18.59 38.16
C ALA A 668 -18.89 19.87 37.34
N THR A 669 -17.68 20.30 36.99
CA THR A 669 -17.46 21.23 35.88
C THR A 669 -17.41 20.42 34.60
N VAL A 670 -18.25 20.75 33.64
CA VAL A 670 -18.32 20.03 32.37
C VAL A 670 -17.51 20.82 31.34
N VAL A 671 -16.55 20.13 30.71
CA VAL A 671 -15.66 20.71 29.71
C VAL A 671 -15.92 20.03 28.38
N PRO A 672 -16.38 20.77 27.36
CA PRO A 672 -16.51 20.21 26.02
C PRO A 672 -15.12 19.95 25.42
N ILE A 673 -14.96 18.79 24.79
CA ILE A 673 -13.75 18.41 24.05
C ILE A 673 -14.11 18.13 22.60
N GLY A 674 -13.21 18.51 21.68
CA GLY A 674 -13.42 18.32 20.24
C GLY A 674 -13.13 16.90 19.74
N ASN A 675 -12.36 16.11 20.50
CA ASN A 675 -11.97 14.75 20.15
C ASN A 675 -12.44 13.80 21.26
N THR A 676 -13.14 12.72 20.89
CA THR A 676 -13.68 11.72 21.81
C THR A 676 -12.75 10.53 22.05
N GLU A 677 -11.79 10.29 21.15
CA GLU A 677 -10.98 9.08 21.16
C GLU A 677 -9.74 9.22 22.06
N GLY A 678 -9.64 8.37 23.09
CA GLY A 678 -8.48 8.30 23.98
C GLY A 678 -8.43 9.36 25.07
N GLU A 679 -9.38 10.29 25.12
CA GLU A 679 -9.42 11.27 26.21
C GLU A 679 -9.95 10.64 27.52
N PRO A 680 -9.45 11.08 28.70
CA PRO A 680 -10.00 10.62 29.96
C PRO A 680 -11.45 11.06 30.10
N GLN A 681 -12.29 10.25 30.74
CA GLN A 681 -13.69 10.60 30.99
C GLN A 681 -13.83 11.73 32.02
N ALA A 682 -12.94 11.75 33.02
CA ALA A 682 -12.89 12.82 34.01
C ALA A 682 -11.50 13.00 34.66
N VAL A 683 -11.31 14.18 35.24
CA VAL A 683 -10.26 14.45 36.25
C VAL A 683 -10.93 14.73 37.59
N VAL A 684 -10.48 14.07 38.65
CA VAL A 684 -10.97 14.29 40.02
C VAL A 684 -9.87 14.85 40.91
N SER A 685 -10.23 15.65 41.90
CA SER A 685 -9.29 16.07 42.95
C SER A 685 -8.91 14.93 43.89
N SER A 686 -7.71 14.95 44.48
CA SER A 686 -7.32 13.96 45.51
C SER A 686 -8.30 13.99 46.68
N ALA A 687 -8.76 15.18 47.10
CA ALA A 687 -9.73 15.33 48.18
C ALA A 687 -11.10 14.67 47.88
N LEU A 688 -11.52 14.62 46.61
CA LEU A 688 -12.72 13.89 46.20
C LEU A 688 -12.46 12.39 46.13
N ALA A 689 -11.31 11.98 45.60
CA ALA A 689 -10.91 10.57 45.56
C ALA A 689 -10.87 9.96 46.97
N ASP A 690 -10.27 10.65 47.94
CA ASP A 690 -10.20 10.23 49.34
C ASP A 690 -11.58 10.13 49.99
N ARG A 691 -12.46 11.12 49.74
CA ARG A 691 -13.85 11.09 50.23
C ARG A 691 -14.66 9.91 49.70
N LEU A 692 -14.38 9.49 48.48
CA LEU A 692 -15.05 8.35 47.83
C LEU A 692 -14.33 7.02 48.10
N GLY A 693 -13.24 7.02 48.86
CA GLY A 693 -12.43 5.83 49.15
C GLY A 693 -11.76 5.23 47.92
N LEU A 694 -11.45 6.06 46.92
CA LEU A 694 -10.84 5.62 45.66
C LEU A 694 -9.32 5.53 45.79
N ARG A 695 -8.73 4.45 45.26
CA ARG A 695 -7.28 4.25 45.29
C ARG A 695 -6.62 5.06 44.16
N VAL A 696 -5.76 6.00 44.55
CA VAL A 696 -4.98 6.82 43.61
C VAL A 696 -3.59 6.22 43.42
N VAL A 697 -3.17 6.01 42.17
CA VAL A 697 -1.83 5.51 41.83
C VAL A 697 -1.26 6.30 40.64
N PRO A 698 0.07 6.27 40.41
CA PRO A 698 0.63 6.74 39.15
C PRO A 698 0.22 5.80 38.01
N VAL A 699 -0.17 6.37 36.87
CA VAL A 699 -0.72 5.64 35.71
C VAL A 699 0.00 5.95 34.40
N GLY A 700 0.92 6.92 34.41
CA GLY A 700 1.69 7.36 33.25
C GLY A 700 2.73 8.41 33.62
N LEU A 701 3.61 8.74 32.68
CA LEU A 701 4.47 9.91 32.73
C LEU A 701 4.17 10.81 31.54
N THR A 702 4.06 12.11 31.76
CA THR A 702 4.09 13.10 30.67
C THR A 702 5.50 13.66 30.56
N VAL A 703 5.99 13.75 29.34
CA VAL A 703 7.32 14.22 28.99
C VAL A 703 7.17 15.48 28.15
N GLY A 704 7.83 16.56 28.52
CA GLY A 704 7.76 17.81 27.76
C GLY A 704 8.92 18.74 28.09
N GLY A 705 8.79 20.02 27.74
CA GLY A 705 9.80 21.04 28.06
C GLY A 705 11.06 21.03 27.19
N THR A 706 11.17 20.08 26.25
CA THR A 706 12.22 20.02 25.22
C THR A 706 11.67 19.40 23.94
N ASP A 707 12.34 19.62 22.81
CA ASP A 707 12.02 18.96 21.54
C ASP A 707 12.65 17.56 21.53
N ILE A 708 11.83 16.51 21.48
CA ILE A 708 12.27 15.11 21.57
C ILE A 708 12.54 14.57 20.16
N SER A 709 13.80 14.24 19.86
CA SER A 709 14.20 13.70 18.55
C SER A 709 13.80 12.24 18.35
N ALA A 710 13.88 11.73 17.10
CA ALA A 710 13.52 10.34 16.80
C ALA A 710 14.48 9.34 17.46
N ALA A 711 15.78 9.67 17.46
CA ALA A 711 16.80 8.86 18.10
C ALA A 711 16.66 8.84 19.64
N GLU A 712 16.32 9.97 20.26
CA GLU A 712 16.08 10.03 21.71
C GLU A 712 14.82 9.26 22.11
N GLN A 713 13.75 9.35 21.31
CA GLN A 713 12.56 8.53 21.52
C GLN A 713 12.89 7.03 21.39
N GLU A 714 13.64 6.64 20.36
CA GLU A 714 14.04 5.24 20.14
C GLU A 714 14.90 4.71 21.29
N ALA A 715 15.92 5.46 21.71
CA ALA A 715 16.77 5.11 22.85
C ALA A 715 15.98 5.03 24.17
N ALA A 716 15.12 6.02 24.44
CA ALA A 716 14.27 5.99 25.62
C ALA A 716 13.25 4.85 25.57
N THR A 717 12.72 4.50 24.40
CA THR A 717 11.82 3.34 24.23
C THR A 717 12.54 2.03 24.52
N GLU A 718 13.78 1.88 24.02
CA GLU A 718 14.64 0.73 24.31
C GLU A 718 14.96 0.64 25.81
N GLY A 719 15.36 1.75 26.44
CA GLY A 719 15.60 1.79 27.89
C GLY A 719 14.34 1.58 28.74
N LEU A 720 13.17 2.02 28.26
CA LEU A 720 11.89 1.84 28.95
C LEU A 720 11.42 0.39 28.87
N ALA A 721 11.55 -0.24 27.70
CA ALA A 721 11.36 -1.67 27.54
C ALA A 721 12.23 -2.44 28.54
N ALA A 722 13.44 -1.97 28.81
CA ALA A 722 14.30 -2.61 29.80
C ALA A 722 13.72 -2.59 31.24
N VAL A 723 12.94 -1.57 31.58
CA VAL A 723 12.26 -1.43 32.89
C VAL A 723 10.93 -2.19 32.92
N ASP A 724 10.15 -2.13 31.84
CA ASP A 724 8.85 -2.77 31.67
C ASP A 724 8.54 -2.83 30.16
N ASP A 725 8.35 -4.02 29.58
CA ASP A 725 8.16 -4.13 28.13
C ASP A 725 6.86 -3.54 27.62
N GLY A 726 5.84 -3.54 28.48
CA GLY A 726 4.59 -2.91 28.13
C GLY A 726 4.72 -1.38 28.11
N ALA A 727 5.85 -0.83 28.57
CA ALA A 727 6.10 0.59 28.50
C ALA A 727 6.21 1.05 27.05
N SER A 728 5.25 1.86 26.64
CA SER A 728 5.31 2.54 25.36
C SER A 728 5.70 3.99 25.59
N PHE A 729 6.56 4.52 24.73
CA PHE A 729 6.86 5.94 24.69
C PHE A 729 6.41 6.54 23.37
N TYR A 730 5.30 7.26 23.46
CA TYR A 730 4.75 7.99 22.34
C TYR A 730 5.19 9.45 22.43
N VAL A 731 5.62 10.03 21.30
CA VAL A 731 5.93 11.46 21.18
C VAL A 731 5.09 12.03 20.06
N GLU A 732 4.36 13.10 20.37
CA GLU A 732 3.56 13.79 19.40
C GLU A 732 4.41 14.69 18.51
N ARG A 733 4.39 14.42 17.20
CA ARG A 733 5.13 15.19 16.17
C ARG A 733 4.20 15.78 15.12
N GLY A 734 2.89 15.68 15.34
CA GLY A 734 1.88 15.97 14.34
C GLY A 734 1.80 14.86 13.30
N TYR A 735 1.17 15.19 12.18
CA TYR A 735 0.99 14.26 11.08
C TYR A 735 2.33 13.87 10.43
N VAL A 736 2.61 12.57 10.40
CA VAL A 736 3.77 11.98 9.72
C VAL A 736 3.27 11.03 8.63
N PRO A 737 3.61 11.26 7.35
CA PRO A 737 3.22 10.38 6.26
C PRO A 737 3.72 8.95 6.45
N ASP A 738 2.91 7.97 6.07
CA ASP A 738 3.35 6.58 6.06
C ASP A 738 4.51 6.40 5.05
N SER A 739 5.51 5.61 5.45
CA SER A 739 6.65 5.28 4.60
C SER A 739 6.22 4.58 3.31
N SER A 740 5.10 3.87 3.34
CA SER A 740 4.53 3.22 2.16
C SER A 740 4.09 4.22 1.08
N THR A 741 3.48 5.35 1.47
CA THR A 741 3.07 6.44 0.57
C THR A 741 4.27 7.00 -0.19
N LEU A 742 5.35 7.32 0.53
CA LEU A 742 6.59 7.81 -0.07
C LEU A 742 7.20 6.80 -1.05
N ILE A 743 7.19 5.51 -0.69
CA ILE A 743 7.69 4.44 -1.56
C ILE A 743 6.87 4.36 -2.86
N ILE A 744 5.55 4.46 -2.77
CA ILE A 744 4.65 4.46 -3.95
C ILE A 744 4.97 5.63 -4.87
N GLU A 745 5.12 6.86 -4.34
CA GLU A 745 5.46 8.03 -5.16
C GLU A 745 6.82 7.87 -5.86
N TRP A 746 7.83 7.36 -5.17
CA TRP A 746 9.15 7.09 -5.77
C TRP A 746 9.09 6.00 -6.85
N ILE A 747 8.28 4.96 -6.66
CA ILE A 747 8.04 3.93 -7.68
C ILE A 747 7.35 4.54 -8.90
N LEU A 748 6.34 5.39 -8.70
CA LEU A 748 5.62 6.06 -9.78
C LEU A 748 6.53 7.02 -10.56
N PHE A 749 7.32 7.82 -9.86
CA PHE A 749 8.33 8.67 -10.47
C PHE A 749 9.36 7.84 -11.24
N GLY A 750 9.87 6.76 -10.67
CA GLY A 750 10.84 5.87 -11.30
C GLY A 750 10.31 5.20 -12.56
N LEU A 751 9.07 4.67 -12.52
CA LEU A 751 8.42 4.06 -13.67
C LEU A 751 8.15 5.11 -14.77
N GLY A 752 7.59 6.25 -14.39
CA GLY A 752 7.37 7.40 -15.27
C GLY A 752 8.66 7.88 -15.94
N ALA A 753 9.75 7.96 -15.17
CA ALA A 753 11.07 8.34 -15.64
C ALA A 753 11.58 7.37 -16.71
N VAL A 754 11.54 6.07 -16.45
CA VAL A 754 12.02 5.05 -17.40
C VAL A 754 11.23 5.08 -18.70
N LEU A 755 9.91 5.18 -18.62
CA LEU A 755 9.03 5.23 -19.80
C LEU A 755 9.24 6.51 -20.60
N MET A 756 9.30 7.67 -19.93
CA MET A 756 9.58 8.96 -20.56
C MET A 756 10.98 8.98 -21.20
N LEU A 757 12.00 8.46 -20.54
CA LEU A 757 13.35 8.28 -21.08
C LEU A 757 13.32 7.42 -22.34
N GLY A 758 12.67 6.26 -22.29
CA GLY A 758 12.53 5.36 -23.44
C GLY A 758 11.86 6.04 -24.64
N GLY A 759 10.75 6.75 -24.40
CA GLY A 759 10.00 7.48 -25.43
C GLY A 759 10.80 8.63 -26.05
N THR A 760 11.37 9.50 -25.22
CA THR A 760 12.19 10.65 -25.66
C THR A 760 13.45 10.22 -26.39
N LEU A 761 14.17 9.19 -25.90
CA LEU A 761 15.37 8.66 -26.54
C LEU A 761 15.06 8.06 -27.90
N THR A 762 13.99 7.26 -27.99
CA THR A 762 13.55 6.64 -29.25
C THR A 762 13.19 7.71 -30.27
N ALA A 763 12.42 8.71 -29.86
CA ALA A 763 12.04 9.85 -30.69
C ALA A 763 13.24 10.64 -31.20
N THR A 764 14.17 10.94 -30.31
CA THR A 764 15.37 11.72 -30.61
C THR A 764 16.30 10.95 -31.54
N PHE A 765 16.49 9.65 -31.30
CA PHE A 765 17.28 8.80 -32.19
C PHE A 765 16.68 8.72 -33.59
N LEU A 766 15.36 8.57 -33.69
CA LEU A 766 14.64 8.57 -34.96
C LEU A 766 14.88 9.89 -35.72
N ALA A 767 14.68 11.01 -35.02
CA ALA A 767 14.84 12.34 -35.59
C ALA A 767 16.27 12.59 -36.07
N LEU A 768 17.27 12.22 -35.26
CA LEU A 768 18.68 12.32 -35.62
C LEU A 768 19.05 11.40 -36.79
N SER A 769 18.40 10.25 -36.92
CA SER A 769 18.64 9.32 -38.03
C SER A 769 18.13 9.87 -39.37
N ASP A 770 17.01 10.57 -39.34
CA ASP A 770 16.41 11.22 -40.51
C ASP A 770 17.11 12.55 -40.85
N ALA A 771 17.58 13.29 -39.84
CA ALA A 771 18.33 14.53 -40.01
C ALA A 771 19.81 14.32 -40.40
N ARG A 772 20.25 13.07 -40.65
CA ARG A 772 21.63 12.78 -41.07
C ARG A 772 22.11 13.59 -42.28
N PRO A 773 21.31 13.78 -43.36
CA PRO A 773 21.73 14.59 -44.50
C PRO A 773 21.96 16.06 -44.11
N ASP A 774 21.09 16.62 -43.27
CA ASP A 774 21.16 18.00 -42.79
C ASP A 774 22.35 18.20 -41.84
N LEU A 775 22.62 17.21 -40.99
CA LEU A 775 23.79 17.19 -40.11
C LEU A 775 25.10 17.02 -40.90
N ALA A 776 25.07 16.31 -42.04
CA ALA A 776 26.21 16.17 -42.93
C ALA A 776 26.50 17.49 -43.68
N THR A 777 25.47 18.23 -44.06
CA THR A 777 25.63 19.58 -44.64
C THR A 777 26.16 20.56 -43.61
N LEU A 778 25.65 20.53 -42.37
CA LEU A 778 26.22 21.34 -41.27
C LEU A 778 27.70 21.04 -41.03
N ALA A 779 28.09 19.76 -41.06
CA ALA A 779 29.50 19.37 -40.94
C ALA A 779 30.33 19.84 -42.15
N ALA A 780 29.79 19.76 -43.36
CA ALA A 780 30.46 20.24 -44.58
C ALA A 780 30.68 21.77 -44.59
N VAL A 781 29.82 22.53 -43.91
CA VAL A 781 29.93 23.99 -43.74
C VAL A 781 30.77 24.39 -42.50
N GLY A 782 31.37 23.42 -41.80
CA GLY A 782 32.31 23.68 -40.70
C GLY A 782 31.69 23.73 -39.29
N ALA A 783 30.49 23.20 -39.08
CA ALA A 783 29.87 23.18 -37.75
C ALA A 783 30.70 22.36 -36.75
N ALA A 784 31.02 22.95 -35.60
CA ALA A 784 31.78 22.31 -34.55
C ALA A 784 31.05 21.07 -33.97
N PRO A 785 31.79 20.03 -33.50
CA PRO A 785 31.18 18.83 -32.91
C PRO A 785 30.28 19.11 -31.69
N ARG A 786 30.57 20.18 -30.94
CA ARG A 786 29.76 20.66 -29.81
C ARG A 786 28.35 21.10 -30.25
N THR A 787 28.24 21.73 -31.41
CA THR A 787 26.97 22.23 -31.96
C THR A 787 26.02 21.07 -32.27
N ARG A 788 26.55 19.92 -32.71
CA ARG A 788 25.75 18.72 -33.00
C ARG A 788 25.20 18.05 -31.75
N ARG A 789 26.01 17.97 -30.68
CA ARG A 789 25.55 17.51 -29.36
C ARG A 789 24.47 18.45 -28.81
N GLY A 790 24.66 19.76 -28.98
CA GLY A 790 23.68 20.78 -28.61
C GLY A 790 22.34 20.66 -29.35
N VAL A 791 22.36 20.35 -30.66
CA VAL A 791 21.14 20.11 -31.45
C VAL A 791 20.42 18.84 -30.98
N ALA A 792 21.15 17.74 -30.73
CA ALA A 792 20.57 16.50 -30.24
C ALA A 792 19.94 16.66 -28.85
N ALA A 793 20.66 17.31 -27.92
CA ALA A 793 20.16 17.63 -26.59
C ALA A 793 18.91 18.53 -26.66
N SER A 794 18.93 19.58 -27.50
CA SER A 794 17.79 20.49 -27.68
C SER A 794 16.54 19.77 -28.21
N TYR A 795 16.71 18.74 -29.04
CA TYR A 795 15.60 17.94 -29.54
C TYR A 795 14.99 17.07 -28.44
N ALA A 796 15.83 16.43 -27.62
CA ALA A 796 15.39 15.68 -26.45
C ALA A 796 14.64 16.58 -25.46
N THR A 797 15.18 17.76 -25.15
CA THR A 797 14.52 18.75 -24.29
C THR A 797 13.18 19.18 -24.87
N PHE A 798 13.11 19.50 -26.17
CA PHE A 798 11.88 19.94 -26.82
C PHE A 798 10.78 18.86 -26.76
N VAL A 799 11.10 17.62 -27.14
CA VAL A 799 10.15 16.50 -27.09
C VAL A 799 9.72 16.21 -25.66
N GLY A 800 10.68 16.18 -24.73
CA GLY A 800 10.44 15.94 -23.30
C GLY A 800 9.54 16.98 -22.67
N VAL A 801 9.86 18.27 -22.80
CA VAL A 801 9.09 19.37 -22.18
C VAL A 801 7.71 19.50 -22.79
N VAL A 802 7.58 19.50 -24.13
CA VAL A 802 6.25 19.62 -24.76
C VAL A 802 5.38 18.42 -24.42
N GLY A 803 5.95 17.21 -24.41
CA GLY A 803 5.24 16.01 -23.98
C GLY A 803 4.80 16.12 -22.53
N ALA A 804 5.71 16.46 -21.62
CA ALA A 804 5.41 16.56 -20.19
C ALA A 804 4.35 17.61 -19.89
N LEU A 805 4.41 18.80 -20.50
CA LEU A 805 3.39 19.84 -20.30
C LEU A 805 1.99 19.40 -20.76
N LEU A 806 1.91 18.71 -21.92
CA LEU A 806 0.65 18.16 -22.39
C LEU A 806 0.16 17.02 -21.50
N GLY A 807 1.09 16.20 -21.01
CA GLY A 807 0.78 15.12 -20.08
C GLY A 807 0.22 15.64 -18.77
N VAL A 808 0.84 16.65 -18.17
CA VAL A 808 0.32 17.31 -16.98
C VAL A 808 -1.10 17.82 -17.24
N ALA A 809 -1.32 18.59 -18.30
CA ALA A 809 -2.64 19.15 -18.61
C ALA A 809 -3.74 18.08 -18.75
N VAL A 810 -3.41 16.93 -19.35
CA VAL A 810 -4.36 15.82 -19.52
C VAL A 810 -4.50 14.99 -18.25
N GLY A 811 -3.42 14.76 -17.50
CA GLY A 811 -3.41 13.98 -16.27
C GLY A 811 -4.24 14.61 -15.16
N PHE A 812 -4.32 15.94 -15.13
CA PHE A 812 -5.22 16.67 -14.24
C PHE A 812 -6.70 16.30 -14.44
N ILE A 813 -7.13 15.88 -15.63
CA ILE A 813 -8.55 15.56 -15.90
C ILE A 813 -9.00 14.35 -15.05
N PRO A 814 -8.42 13.14 -15.21
CA PRO A 814 -8.74 12.01 -14.35
C PRO A 814 -8.16 12.16 -12.94
N GLY A 815 -7.03 12.86 -12.77
CA GLY A 815 -6.40 13.09 -11.47
C GLY A 815 -7.28 13.89 -10.52
N VAL A 816 -7.89 14.98 -10.98
CA VAL A 816 -8.87 15.71 -10.15
C VAL A 816 -10.15 14.90 -9.98
N ALA A 817 -10.63 14.20 -11.01
CA ALA A 817 -11.89 13.46 -10.90
C ALA A 817 -11.83 12.29 -9.92
N ILE A 818 -10.70 11.58 -9.83
CA ILE A 818 -10.55 10.43 -8.92
C ILE A 818 -10.46 10.83 -7.45
N THR A 819 -10.09 12.07 -7.15
CA THR A 819 -10.05 12.54 -5.76
C THR A 819 -11.42 12.65 -5.11
N TYR A 820 -12.51 12.82 -5.88
CA TYR A 820 -13.89 12.85 -5.34
C TYR A 820 -14.33 11.52 -4.71
N PRO A 821 -14.26 10.38 -5.42
CA PRO A 821 -14.58 9.09 -4.80
C PRO A 821 -13.56 8.63 -3.77
N LEU A 822 -12.32 9.14 -3.81
CA LEU A 822 -11.28 8.81 -2.83
C LEU A 822 -11.46 9.59 -1.52
N THR A 823 -11.78 10.90 -1.60
CA THR A 823 -11.63 11.82 -0.45
C THR A 823 -12.91 12.38 0.17
N GLY A 824 -14.07 11.83 -0.19
CA GLY A 824 -15.38 12.38 0.17
C GLY A 824 -16.21 11.58 1.17
N ALA A 825 -15.70 10.49 1.76
CA ALA A 825 -16.47 9.63 2.65
C ALA A 825 -16.06 9.78 4.12
N ASP A 826 -16.72 10.70 4.83
CA ASP A 826 -16.69 10.73 6.30
C ASP A 826 -17.50 9.55 6.84
N TRP A 827 -16.82 8.50 7.31
CA TRP A 827 -17.44 7.61 8.29
C TRP A 827 -17.19 8.18 9.68
N SER A 828 -18.13 8.97 10.20
CA SER A 828 -18.14 9.44 11.59
C SER A 828 -19.29 8.75 12.35
N PRO A 829 -18.99 7.96 13.41
CA PRO A 829 -20.01 7.49 14.33
C PRO A 829 -20.42 8.67 15.25
N GLY A 830 -21.36 9.50 14.80
CA GLY A 830 -21.87 10.60 15.64
C GLY A 830 -22.45 11.81 14.94
N GLY A 831 -22.33 11.94 13.61
CA GLY A 831 -23.08 12.94 12.84
C GLY A 831 -22.77 14.41 13.18
N ALA A 832 -21.63 14.71 13.78
CA ALA A 832 -21.18 16.08 14.05
C ALA A 832 -19.90 16.38 13.29
N GLY A 833 -19.98 17.27 12.29
CA GLY A 833 -18.83 17.92 11.67
C GLY A 833 -18.83 17.89 10.16
N ALA A 834 -19.23 19.00 9.54
CA ALA A 834 -19.00 19.27 8.13
C ALA A 834 -17.50 19.51 7.88
N GLY A 835 -16.76 18.43 7.58
CA GLY A 835 -15.44 18.51 6.98
C GLY A 835 -15.53 19.02 5.53
N ALA A 836 -14.39 19.36 4.93
CA ALA A 836 -14.34 19.65 3.50
C ALA A 836 -14.90 18.43 2.74
N ALA A 837 -15.92 18.63 1.91
CA ALA A 837 -16.56 17.53 1.16
C ALA A 837 -15.61 16.81 0.16
N HIS A 838 -14.36 17.31 0.02
CA HIS A 838 -13.39 16.89 -0.96
C HIS A 838 -11.99 17.46 -0.66
N PHE A 839 -10.94 16.63 -0.77
CA PHE A 839 -9.54 17.05 -0.72
C PHE A 839 -8.89 16.96 -2.10
N LEU A 840 -8.12 17.99 -2.45
CA LEU A 840 -7.32 18.04 -3.67
C LEU A 840 -5.95 18.60 -3.34
N ASP A 841 -4.94 17.73 -3.40
CA ASP A 841 -3.54 18.14 -3.38
C ASP A 841 -2.82 17.69 -4.65
N VAL A 842 -1.92 18.55 -5.12
CA VAL A 842 -1.17 18.35 -6.36
C VAL A 842 0.31 18.21 -5.99
N PRO A 843 0.97 17.09 -6.33
CA PRO A 843 2.36 16.87 -5.97
C PRO A 843 3.29 17.68 -6.89
N TRP A 844 3.43 18.98 -6.61
CA TRP A 844 4.19 19.92 -7.46
C TRP A 844 5.65 19.52 -7.62
N LEU A 845 6.27 18.89 -6.62
CA LEU A 845 7.65 18.39 -6.71
C LEU A 845 7.78 17.26 -7.73
N LEU A 846 6.84 16.31 -7.72
CA LEU A 846 6.76 15.25 -8.73
C LEU A 846 6.54 15.85 -10.11
N VAL A 847 5.59 16.79 -10.25
CA VAL A 847 5.31 17.48 -11.52
C VAL A 847 6.54 18.24 -12.03
N LEU A 848 7.24 18.96 -11.16
CA LEU A 848 8.48 19.68 -11.49
C LEU A 848 9.58 18.70 -11.92
N GLY A 849 9.73 17.57 -11.22
CA GLY A 849 10.63 16.49 -11.60
C GLY A 849 10.35 15.96 -13.01
N LEU A 850 9.08 15.73 -13.34
CA LEU A 850 8.66 15.23 -14.66
C LEU A 850 8.84 16.28 -15.77
N VAL A 851 8.52 17.55 -15.52
CA VAL A 851 8.53 18.62 -16.54
C VAL A 851 9.92 19.22 -16.75
N VAL A 852 10.78 19.23 -15.72
CA VAL A 852 12.08 19.90 -15.77
C VAL A 852 13.23 18.90 -15.63
N ALA A 853 13.27 18.13 -14.53
CA ALA A 853 14.43 17.28 -14.25
C ALA A 853 14.61 16.18 -15.31
N LEU A 854 13.53 15.48 -15.69
CA LEU A 854 13.59 14.41 -16.69
C LEU A 854 13.95 14.89 -18.11
N PRO A 855 13.38 15.98 -18.67
CA PRO A 855 13.82 16.53 -19.94
C PRO A 855 15.28 17.00 -19.95
N LEU A 856 15.80 17.51 -18.82
CA LEU A 856 17.20 17.88 -18.71
C LEU A 856 18.11 16.66 -18.62
N LEU A 857 17.72 15.65 -17.85
CA LEU A 857 18.45 14.39 -17.73
C LEU A 857 18.51 13.64 -19.06
N THR A 858 17.38 13.55 -19.77
CA THR A 858 17.33 12.98 -21.13
C THR A 858 18.22 13.75 -22.10
N ALA A 859 18.20 15.09 -22.06
CA ALA A 859 19.06 15.93 -22.88
C ALA A 859 20.56 15.74 -22.57
N ALA A 860 20.92 15.59 -21.30
CA ALA A 860 22.29 15.28 -20.87
C ALA A 860 22.74 13.91 -21.40
N VAL A 861 21.93 12.87 -21.19
CA VAL A 861 22.21 11.50 -21.70
C VAL A 861 22.37 11.51 -23.22
N VAL A 862 21.48 12.17 -23.96
CA VAL A 862 21.58 12.28 -25.42
C VAL A 862 22.84 13.07 -25.83
N GLY A 863 23.10 14.20 -25.18
CA GLY A 863 24.26 15.04 -25.48
C GLY A 863 25.59 14.31 -25.29
N LEU A 864 25.68 13.43 -24.28
CA LEU A 864 26.86 12.61 -23.99
C LEU A 864 27.02 11.44 -24.97
N CYS A 865 25.91 10.78 -25.33
CA CYS A 865 25.93 9.56 -26.15
C CYS A 865 26.12 9.81 -27.66
N VAL A 866 25.83 11.01 -28.17
CA VAL A 866 25.98 11.32 -29.61
C VAL A 866 27.46 11.41 -30.01
N ARG A 867 27.88 10.48 -30.88
CA ARG A 867 29.25 10.42 -31.46
C ARG A 867 29.58 11.70 -32.25
N SER A 868 30.79 12.22 -32.02
CA SER A 868 31.27 13.50 -32.56
C SER A 868 31.72 13.45 -34.04
N ARG A 869 32.05 12.28 -34.60
CA ARG A 869 32.54 12.13 -36.00
C ARG A 869 31.60 11.25 -36.83
N LEU A 870 31.23 11.70 -38.03
CA LEU A 870 30.66 10.82 -39.07
C LEU A 870 31.82 10.24 -39.90
N PRO A 871 31.75 8.97 -40.32
CA PRO A 871 32.61 8.52 -41.42
C PRO A 871 32.21 9.32 -42.65
N LEU A 872 33.15 10.05 -43.23
CA LEU A 872 32.97 10.69 -44.54
C LEU A 872 32.61 9.57 -45.52
N VAL A 873 31.37 9.58 -46.02
CA VAL A 873 31.00 8.77 -47.17
C VAL A 873 31.60 9.51 -48.36
N ALA A 874 32.80 9.11 -48.77
CA ALA A 874 33.32 9.48 -50.07
C ALA A 874 32.24 9.11 -51.10
N ARG A 875 31.82 10.08 -51.91
CA ARG A 875 31.11 9.76 -53.15
C ARG A 875 32.12 8.97 -53.97
N LEU A 876 31.82 7.70 -54.23
CA LEU A 876 32.44 7.01 -55.36
C LEU A 876 31.78 7.63 -56.58
N ASP A 877 32.58 8.35 -57.36
CA ASP A 877 32.18 8.95 -58.65
C ASP A 877 31.69 7.89 -59.65
#